data_AF-A0A1H3F0K1-F1
#
_entry.id   AF-A0A1H3F0K1-F1
#
_cell.length_a   1.000
_cell.length_b   1.000
_cell.length_c   1.000
_cell.angle_alpha   90.00
_cell.angle_beta   90.00
_cell.angle_gamma   90.00
#
_symmetry.space_group_name_H-M   'P 1'
#
loop_
_entity.id
_entity.type
_entity.pdbx_description
1 polymer ?
#
loop_
_entity_poly.entity_id
_entity_poly.type
_entity_poly.pdbx_seq_one_letter_code
_entity_poly.pdbx_strand_id
1 'polypeptide(L)'
;MNSSVISFNKPASDWNEALPVGNGRMGAMVFGGVATELLQLNEDSIWYGGLKDRVNPSAREKLPEIRKAIDEGRITDASDMCALALSGIPDTQSHYEPLCNLYILFDYADDTVTDYSRELDLENSEVRIAYTKDGIRYNRSVIASFPDKVIAVKLNSNSEGKISFRTQLARGNITWDFRPFREQIYRNPGYNSCVDSIRNISDNRTILTGRCGGTGSPGFACGIKVIVNGGSVESIGNSLVVNEADEALILIAAVSEFYEKDLDNYLNRTLENAANKGALRIWHDHTIDYKSLYDRTGLALPDSEWDVVRMFNYGKYLMISGSREGSQPLNLQGIWNKDFDPAWGSKYTININAEMNYWPCESLDLPECHMPLFDLLERMKPNGEDVAKRMYGMRGFVAHHNTDIWGDCAPQDTCLSSTYWVLGAAWLCLHVWEHYKYTGDESFLREHFDAMLKAAIFIVDYVTVDNGYLVLSPTISPENEYELPNGEKGSVCKGASMDDQIIRELFECVLEAEEILKTGAPEIAEIKEKNKLIKPVSVSNDGRIMEWHEDYKETDPGHRHISHLFGLFPGTSITEEYYDSALKTLAKRLESGSGHTGWSRAWIINLYAVMGIGDEAYKHLRLLMENSLLPNLFDNHPPFQIDGNFGLVSGIVRMILGRKGEEIPALPKEWKTGSIRGFKLEGGQIIDLAWEDNKVVMRNVHNK
;
A
#
# COMPACT_ATOMS: atom_id res chain seq x y z
N MET A 1 -22.07 -2.53 -19.09
CA MET A 1 -21.45 -3.49 -18.13
C MET A 1 -21.41 -2.81 -16.76
N ASN A 2 -21.47 -3.54 -15.65
CA ASN A 2 -21.57 -2.94 -14.32
C ASN A 2 -20.18 -2.51 -13.80
N SER A 3 -19.93 -1.22 -13.60
CA SER A 3 -18.65 -0.68 -13.10
C SER A 3 -18.44 -0.88 -11.60
N SER A 4 -19.46 -1.33 -10.87
CA SER A 4 -19.42 -1.53 -9.42
C SER A 4 -19.22 -2.99 -8.99
N VAL A 5 -19.08 -3.93 -9.94
CA VAL A 5 -18.99 -5.37 -9.63
C VAL A 5 -17.86 -6.04 -10.41
N ILE A 6 -17.02 -6.80 -9.70
CA ILE A 6 -16.06 -7.74 -10.29
C ILE A 6 -16.67 -9.13 -10.18
N SER A 7 -16.84 -9.87 -11.28
CA SER A 7 -17.58 -11.13 -11.29
C SER A 7 -16.91 -12.25 -12.08
N PHE A 8 -17.12 -13.48 -11.61
CA PHE A 8 -16.64 -14.72 -12.19
C PHE A 8 -17.75 -15.77 -12.17
N ASN A 9 -17.72 -16.67 -13.15
CA ASN A 9 -18.65 -17.80 -13.27
C ASN A 9 -18.03 -19.13 -12.83
N LYS A 10 -16.90 -19.09 -12.12
CA LYS A 10 -16.22 -20.25 -11.53
C LYS A 10 -15.53 -19.88 -10.20
N PRO A 11 -15.30 -20.86 -9.31
CA PRO A 11 -14.40 -20.68 -8.18
C PRO A 11 -13.00 -20.25 -8.61
N ALA A 12 -12.30 -19.54 -7.74
CA ALA A 12 -10.89 -19.21 -7.94
C ALA A 12 -10.04 -20.49 -7.94
N SER A 13 -9.19 -20.68 -8.95
CA SER A 13 -8.22 -21.78 -8.98
C SER A 13 -6.94 -21.50 -8.19
N ASP A 14 -6.63 -20.21 -7.99
CA ASP A 14 -5.48 -19.74 -7.23
C ASP A 14 -5.80 -18.37 -6.58
N TRP A 15 -4.82 -17.83 -5.86
CA TRP A 15 -4.95 -16.60 -5.11
C TRP A 15 -5.22 -15.36 -5.96
N ASN A 16 -4.66 -15.31 -7.17
CA ASN A 16 -4.79 -14.18 -8.09
C ASN A 16 -6.20 -14.10 -8.71
N GLU A 17 -6.99 -15.17 -8.60
CA GLU A 17 -8.42 -15.18 -8.94
C GLU A 17 -9.32 -14.92 -7.72
N ALA A 18 -8.81 -15.01 -6.48
CA ALA A 18 -9.60 -14.81 -5.27
C ALA A 18 -9.96 -13.33 -5.07
N LEU A 19 -11.10 -13.07 -4.42
CA LEU A 19 -11.62 -11.72 -4.21
C LEU A 19 -11.24 -11.21 -2.81
N PRO A 20 -10.61 -10.03 -2.70
CA PRO A 20 -10.25 -9.45 -1.39
C PRO A 20 -11.49 -8.91 -0.68
N VAL A 21 -11.51 -9.02 0.65
CA VAL A 21 -12.29 -8.19 1.59
C VAL A 21 -11.36 -7.67 2.68
N GLY A 22 -11.67 -6.51 3.26
CA GLY A 22 -10.87 -5.96 4.35
C GLY A 22 -11.56 -4.82 5.09
N ASN A 23 -11.16 -4.61 6.34
CA ASN A 23 -11.66 -3.55 7.22
C ASN A 23 -10.56 -2.61 7.73
N GLY A 24 -9.48 -2.47 6.97
CA GLY A 24 -8.26 -1.77 7.37
C GLY A 24 -7.29 -2.68 8.11
N ARG A 25 -7.75 -3.40 9.14
CA ARG A 25 -6.88 -4.23 9.99
C ARG A 25 -6.85 -5.71 9.60
N MET A 26 -8.01 -6.30 9.36
CA MET A 26 -8.16 -7.69 8.96
C MET A 26 -8.55 -7.77 7.50
N GLY A 27 -7.96 -8.73 6.80
CA GLY A 27 -8.23 -9.01 5.38
C GLY A 27 -8.52 -10.49 5.14
N ALA A 28 -9.26 -10.78 4.08
CA ALA A 28 -9.38 -12.13 3.56
C ALA A 28 -9.39 -12.16 2.04
N MET A 29 -8.83 -13.22 1.47
CA MET A 29 -8.97 -13.57 0.06
C MET A 29 -9.96 -14.73 -0.06
N VAL A 30 -11.10 -14.47 -0.71
CA VAL A 30 -12.26 -15.38 -0.79
C VAL A 30 -12.23 -16.14 -2.12
N PHE A 31 -12.11 -17.47 -2.04
CA PHE A 31 -11.94 -18.34 -3.21
C PHE A 31 -13.27 -18.70 -3.89
N GLY A 32 -14.34 -18.86 -3.12
CA GLY A 32 -15.65 -19.23 -3.62
C GLY A 32 -15.80 -20.71 -3.95
N GLY A 33 -15.02 -21.60 -3.33
CA GLY A 33 -15.08 -23.04 -3.61
C GLY A 33 -16.42 -23.70 -3.25
N VAL A 34 -16.80 -24.77 -3.96
CA VAL A 34 -18.12 -25.42 -3.80
C VAL A 34 -18.11 -26.41 -2.64
N ALA A 35 -17.32 -27.48 -2.70
CA ALA A 35 -17.18 -28.46 -1.62
C ALA A 35 -16.24 -27.96 -0.51
N THR A 36 -15.19 -27.21 -0.87
CA THR A 36 -14.27 -26.61 0.09
C THR A 36 -14.12 -25.13 -0.23
N GLU A 37 -14.66 -24.28 0.62
CA GLU A 37 -14.37 -22.84 0.60
C GLU A 37 -13.10 -22.56 1.39
N LEU A 38 -12.30 -21.64 0.88
CA LEU A 38 -11.09 -21.13 1.50
C LEU A 38 -11.22 -19.61 1.63
N LEU A 39 -11.08 -19.15 2.87
CA LEU A 39 -10.74 -17.76 3.18
C LEU A 39 -9.29 -17.77 3.66
N GLN A 40 -8.36 -17.27 2.84
CA GLN A 40 -7.00 -17.00 3.30
C GLN A 40 -7.03 -15.68 4.06
N LEU A 41 -6.63 -15.69 5.34
CA LEU A 41 -6.80 -14.59 6.28
C LEU A 41 -5.48 -13.86 6.54
N ASN A 42 -5.60 -12.56 6.74
CA ASN A 42 -4.55 -11.63 7.12
C ASN A 42 -5.01 -10.77 8.30
N GLU A 43 -4.05 -10.36 9.12
CA GLU A 43 -4.19 -9.25 10.06
C GLU A 43 -2.90 -8.42 9.95
N ASP A 44 -3.04 -7.10 9.89
CA ASP A 44 -1.98 -6.17 9.49
C ASP A 44 -0.76 -6.14 10.43
N SER A 45 -0.84 -6.73 11.62
CA SER A 45 0.24 -6.80 12.62
C SER A 45 0.94 -8.16 12.71
N ILE A 46 0.66 -9.08 11.79
CA ILE A 46 1.32 -10.39 11.70
C ILE A 46 2.64 -10.28 10.92
N TRP A 47 3.74 -10.02 11.63
CA TRP A 47 5.08 -9.85 11.04
C TRP A 47 6.12 -10.77 11.70
N TYR A 48 7.07 -11.27 10.90
CA TYR A 48 8.22 -12.05 11.37
C TYR A 48 9.23 -11.16 12.12
N GLY A 49 9.65 -11.58 13.30
CA GLY A 49 10.60 -10.86 14.15
C GLY A 49 9.99 -9.67 14.89
N GLY A 50 10.76 -9.11 15.83
CA GLY A 50 10.50 -7.82 16.48
C GLY A 50 11.43 -6.71 15.95
N LEU A 51 11.40 -5.55 16.62
CA LEU A 51 12.40 -4.49 16.42
C LEU A 51 13.81 -5.04 16.69
N LYS A 52 14.73 -4.82 15.76
CA LYS A 52 16.13 -5.28 15.84
C LYS A 52 17.05 -4.07 15.96
N ASP A 53 18.10 -4.16 16.77
CA ASP A 53 19.22 -3.22 16.65
C ASP A 53 20.03 -3.58 15.40
N ARG A 54 19.78 -2.84 14.31
CA ARG A 54 20.43 -3.04 13.00
C ARG A 54 21.48 -2.00 12.67
N VAL A 55 21.84 -1.12 13.61
CA VAL A 55 22.85 -0.09 13.38
C VAL A 55 24.20 -0.71 13.06
N ASN A 56 24.80 -0.30 11.93
CA ASN A 56 26.16 -0.69 11.59
C ASN A 56 27.16 0.27 12.25
N PRO A 57 27.99 -0.20 13.20
CA PRO A 57 28.92 0.66 13.92
C PRO A 57 30.07 1.19 13.04
N SER A 58 30.34 0.55 11.90
CA SER A 58 31.40 0.98 10.96
C SER A 58 31.00 2.15 10.09
N ALA A 59 29.69 2.46 9.99
CA ALA A 59 29.17 3.48 9.09
C ALA A 59 29.86 4.84 9.30
N ARG A 60 29.94 5.29 10.55
CA ARG A 60 30.49 6.61 10.89
C ARG A 60 31.96 6.74 10.57
N GLU A 61 32.73 5.70 10.85
CA GLU A 61 34.18 5.66 10.62
C GLU A 61 34.48 5.63 9.11
N LYS A 62 33.71 4.89 8.34
CA LYS A 62 33.95 4.68 6.90
C LYS A 62 33.31 5.71 5.98
N LEU A 63 32.33 6.48 6.45
CA LEU A 63 31.68 7.52 5.65
C LEU A 63 32.66 8.50 4.97
N PRO A 64 33.72 9.02 5.62
CA PRO A 64 34.69 9.89 4.95
C PRO A 64 35.49 9.19 3.84
N GLU A 65 35.83 7.91 4.01
CA GLU A 65 36.53 7.11 3.01
C GLU A 65 35.64 6.84 1.79
N ILE A 66 34.35 6.55 2.01
CA ILE A 66 33.33 6.37 0.96
C ILE A 66 33.19 7.66 0.15
N ARG A 67 33.00 8.80 0.83
CA ARG A 67 32.88 10.11 0.16
C ARG A 67 34.10 10.42 -0.69
N LYS A 68 35.30 10.19 -0.15
CA LYS A 68 36.55 10.37 -0.89
C LYS A 68 36.64 9.48 -2.12
N ALA A 69 36.23 8.21 -2.04
CA ALA A 69 36.23 7.31 -3.19
C ALA A 69 35.27 7.80 -4.30
N ILE A 70 34.08 8.30 -3.94
CA ILE A 70 33.13 8.90 -4.89
C ILE A 70 33.74 10.14 -5.55
N ASP A 71 34.35 11.04 -4.77
CA ASP A 71 34.99 12.25 -5.31
C ASP A 71 36.18 11.95 -6.23
N GLU A 72 36.90 10.85 -5.98
CA GLU A 72 38.01 10.37 -6.84
C GLU A 72 37.52 9.54 -8.05
N GLY A 73 36.21 9.35 -8.21
CA GLY A 73 35.62 8.56 -9.29
C GLY A 73 35.86 7.05 -9.18
N ARG A 74 36.16 6.53 -7.98
CA ARG A 74 36.34 5.11 -7.66
C ARG A 74 35.02 4.49 -7.18
N ILE A 75 34.05 4.38 -8.10
CA ILE A 75 32.66 4.01 -7.76
C ILE A 75 32.54 2.56 -7.30
N THR A 76 33.31 1.64 -7.88
CA THR A 76 33.35 0.24 -7.41
C THR A 76 33.81 0.16 -5.95
N ASP A 77 34.94 0.82 -5.62
CA ASP A 77 35.46 0.85 -4.24
C ASP A 77 34.46 1.48 -3.26
N ALA A 78 33.80 2.56 -3.67
CA ALA A 78 32.78 3.22 -2.85
C ALA A 78 31.59 2.28 -2.59
N SER A 79 31.13 1.56 -3.62
CA SER A 79 30.00 0.63 -3.53
C SER A 79 30.30 -0.55 -2.61
N ASP A 80 31.49 -1.15 -2.73
CA ASP A 80 31.94 -2.23 -1.85
C ASP A 80 32.00 -1.76 -0.38
N MET A 81 32.52 -0.54 -0.15
CA MET A 81 32.54 0.03 1.21
C MET A 81 31.14 0.34 1.73
N CYS A 82 30.20 0.80 0.90
CA CYS A 82 28.80 0.97 1.29
C CYS A 82 28.18 -0.37 1.72
N ALA A 83 28.38 -1.44 0.94
CA ALA A 83 27.92 -2.80 1.27
C ALA A 83 28.42 -3.30 2.63
N LEU A 84 29.69 -3.05 2.94
CA LEU A 84 30.29 -3.51 4.19
C LEU A 84 29.97 -2.62 5.39
N ALA A 85 29.95 -1.29 5.20
CA ALA A 85 29.93 -0.34 6.30
C ALA A 85 28.60 0.37 6.52
N LEU A 86 27.73 0.43 5.50
CA LEU A 86 26.44 1.11 5.59
C LEU A 86 25.25 0.17 5.67
N SER A 87 25.33 -1.09 5.24
CA SER A 87 24.21 -2.04 5.39
C SER A 87 23.92 -2.33 6.86
N GLY A 88 22.64 -2.49 7.21
CA GLY A 88 22.25 -2.87 8.57
C GLY A 88 22.83 -4.22 9.00
N ILE A 89 22.92 -4.48 10.32
CA ILE A 89 23.43 -5.74 10.87
C ILE A 89 22.42 -6.37 11.85
N PRO A 90 21.70 -7.46 11.50
CA PRO A 90 21.72 -8.13 10.19
C PRO A 90 21.19 -7.23 9.07
N ASP A 91 21.43 -7.60 7.82
CA ASP A 91 21.06 -6.82 6.63
C ASP A 91 19.55 -6.87 6.33
N THR A 92 18.76 -7.75 6.96
CA THR A 92 17.31 -7.84 6.70
C THR A 92 16.41 -7.35 7.85
N GLN A 93 15.45 -6.49 7.51
CA GLN A 93 14.28 -6.09 8.32
C GLN A 93 13.30 -7.24 8.55
N SER A 94 12.24 -6.96 9.32
CA SER A 94 11.09 -7.86 9.48
C SER A 94 10.23 -7.87 8.21
N HIS A 95 9.49 -8.95 7.97
CA HIS A 95 8.58 -9.09 6.81
C HIS A 95 7.17 -9.49 7.26
N TYR A 96 6.19 -9.21 6.42
CA TYR A 96 4.79 -9.51 6.67
C TYR A 96 4.50 -11.01 6.45
N GLU A 97 3.62 -11.61 7.26
CA GLU A 97 3.23 -13.02 7.16
C GLU A 97 1.69 -13.17 7.09
N PRO A 98 1.16 -14.25 6.47
CA PRO A 98 -0.26 -14.58 6.56
C PRO A 98 -0.66 -14.92 8.00
N LEU A 99 -1.88 -14.55 8.38
CA LEU A 99 -2.46 -14.90 9.68
C LEU A 99 -2.73 -16.40 9.74
N CYS A 100 -3.70 -16.89 8.97
CA CYS A 100 -4.07 -18.30 8.86
C CYS A 100 -5.06 -18.50 7.71
N ASN A 101 -5.60 -19.70 7.57
CA ASN A 101 -6.67 -20.04 6.64
C ASN A 101 -7.89 -20.48 7.43
N LEU A 102 -9.07 -20.07 6.99
CA LEU A 102 -10.34 -20.71 7.35
C LEU A 102 -10.82 -21.55 6.17
N TYR A 103 -10.94 -22.85 6.41
CA TYR A 103 -11.61 -23.78 5.51
C TYR A 103 -13.04 -24.04 5.98
N ILE A 104 -13.99 -23.97 5.05
CA ILE A 104 -15.38 -24.39 5.26
C ILE A 104 -15.62 -25.57 4.32
N LEU A 105 -15.69 -26.77 4.88
CA LEU A 105 -15.84 -28.01 4.13
C LEU A 105 -17.32 -28.42 4.18
N PHE A 106 -18.01 -28.30 3.06
CA PHE A 106 -19.41 -28.70 2.89
C PHE A 106 -19.52 -30.20 2.70
N ASP A 107 -20.55 -30.84 3.28
CA ASP A 107 -20.78 -32.29 3.12
C ASP A 107 -21.34 -32.63 1.72
N TYR A 108 -20.55 -32.33 0.70
CA TYR A 108 -20.80 -32.66 -0.70
C TYR A 108 -19.87 -33.79 -1.14
N ALA A 109 -20.40 -34.69 -1.97
CA ALA A 109 -19.61 -35.76 -2.57
C ALA A 109 -18.68 -35.25 -3.70
N ASP A 110 -19.06 -34.16 -4.36
CA ASP A 110 -18.36 -33.55 -5.50
C ASP A 110 -18.72 -32.06 -5.66
N ASP A 111 -17.97 -31.37 -6.53
CA ASP A 111 -18.11 -29.93 -6.84
C ASP A 111 -19.08 -29.60 -7.99
N THR A 112 -19.83 -30.58 -8.50
CA THR A 112 -20.72 -30.37 -9.65
C THR A 112 -21.91 -29.48 -9.25
N VAL A 113 -22.03 -28.34 -9.93
CA VAL A 113 -23.08 -27.34 -9.72
C VAL A 113 -23.48 -26.67 -11.04
N THR A 114 -24.61 -25.95 -11.02
CA THR A 114 -25.09 -25.08 -12.11
C THR A 114 -25.26 -23.66 -11.59
N ASP A 115 -25.43 -22.69 -12.51
CA ASP A 115 -25.70 -21.27 -12.21
C ASP A 115 -24.71 -20.63 -11.22
N TYR A 116 -23.43 -21.04 -11.27
CA TYR A 116 -22.41 -20.52 -10.39
C TYR A 116 -22.13 -19.03 -10.71
N SER A 117 -22.08 -18.21 -9.66
CA SER A 117 -21.57 -16.84 -9.70
C SER A 117 -20.75 -16.55 -8.45
N ARG A 118 -19.67 -15.79 -8.62
CA ARG A 118 -18.84 -15.23 -7.56
C ARG A 118 -18.52 -13.79 -7.90
N GLU A 119 -18.90 -12.86 -7.04
CA GLU A 119 -18.78 -11.43 -7.29
C GLU A 119 -18.27 -10.66 -6.08
N LEU A 120 -17.52 -9.59 -6.33
CA LEU A 120 -17.20 -8.55 -5.36
C LEU A 120 -18.00 -7.31 -5.73
N ASP A 121 -18.89 -6.90 -4.84
CA ASP A 121 -19.67 -5.68 -4.90
C ASP A 121 -18.88 -4.53 -4.26
N LEU A 122 -18.38 -3.62 -5.09
CA LEU A 122 -17.58 -2.48 -4.67
C LEU A 122 -18.42 -1.43 -3.94
N GLU A 123 -19.74 -1.34 -4.18
CA GLU A 123 -20.58 -0.34 -3.52
C GLU A 123 -20.94 -0.72 -2.08
N ASN A 124 -20.91 -2.01 -1.76
CA ASN A 124 -21.29 -2.53 -0.45
C ASN A 124 -20.13 -3.24 0.28
N SER A 125 -18.95 -3.33 -0.34
CA SER A 125 -17.80 -4.07 0.19
C SER A 125 -18.20 -5.48 0.63
N GLU A 126 -18.76 -6.24 -0.31
CA GLU A 126 -19.30 -7.57 -0.07
C GLU A 126 -18.92 -8.53 -1.19
N VAL A 127 -18.36 -9.69 -0.83
CA VAL A 127 -18.24 -10.82 -1.76
C VAL A 127 -19.49 -11.69 -1.67
N ARG A 128 -20.12 -11.97 -2.81
CA ARG A 128 -21.28 -12.86 -2.92
C ARG A 128 -20.95 -14.05 -3.80
N ILE A 129 -21.29 -15.25 -3.33
CA ILE A 129 -21.18 -16.50 -4.08
C ILE A 129 -22.55 -17.15 -4.11
N ALA A 130 -22.95 -17.67 -5.26
CA ALA A 130 -24.20 -18.41 -5.37
C ALA A 130 -24.10 -19.51 -6.44
N TYR A 131 -24.68 -20.68 -6.15
CA TYR A 131 -24.71 -21.83 -7.06
C TYR A 131 -25.89 -22.75 -6.76
N THR A 132 -26.24 -23.59 -7.73
CA THR A 132 -27.34 -24.56 -7.62
C THR A 132 -26.79 -25.98 -7.60
N LYS A 133 -27.06 -26.75 -6.54
CA LYS A 133 -26.72 -28.17 -6.40
C LYS A 133 -27.98 -28.97 -6.08
N ASP A 134 -28.24 -30.04 -6.84
CA ASP A 134 -29.40 -30.93 -6.66
C ASP A 134 -30.76 -30.19 -6.57
N GLY A 135 -30.91 -29.11 -7.34
CA GLY A 135 -32.12 -28.27 -7.37
C GLY A 135 -32.23 -27.24 -6.23
N ILE A 136 -31.26 -27.20 -5.30
CA ILE A 136 -31.20 -26.26 -4.18
C ILE A 136 -30.23 -25.13 -4.52
N ARG A 137 -30.67 -23.88 -4.31
CA ARG A 137 -29.84 -22.68 -4.48
C ARG A 137 -29.16 -22.36 -3.17
N TYR A 138 -27.82 -22.33 -3.18
CA TYR A 138 -26.98 -21.94 -2.06
C TYR A 138 -26.43 -20.54 -2.29
N ASN A 139 -26.36 -19.73 -1.23
CA ASN A 139 -25.72 -18.42 -1.27
C ASN A 139 -24.75 -18.26 -0.10
N ARG A 140 -23.67 -17.54 -0.36
CA ARG A 140 -22.71 -17.08 0.65
C ARG A 140 -22.43 -15.60 0.45
N SER A 141 -22.39 -14.88 1.56
CA SER A 141 -22.00 -13.47 1.62
C SER A 141 -20.83 -13.32 2.58
N VAL A 142 -19.80 -12.54 2.20
CA VAL A 142 -18.62 -12.27 3.03
C VAL A 142 -18.37 -10.77 3.08
N ILE A 143 -18.26 -10.23 4.30
CA ILE A 143 -17.86 -8.84 4.57
C ILE A 143 -16.75 -8.79 5.61
N ALA A 144 -15.96 -7.72 5.60
CA ALA A 144 -15.06 -7.37 6.68
C ALA A 144 -15.57 -6.08 7.33
N SER A 145 -16.25 -6.19 8.47
CA SER A 145 -16.88 -5.05 9.15
C SER A 145 -15.85 -4.30 9.99
N PHE A 146 -15.63 -3.03 9.68
CA PHE A 146 -14.83 -2.12 10.50
C PHE A 146 -15.51 -1.81 11.85
N PRO A 147 -16.80 -1.42 11.91
CA PRO A 147 -17.46 -1.12 13.18
C PRO A 147 -17.50 -2.29 14.16
N ASP A 148 -17.63 -3.52 13.64
CA ASP A 148 -17.76 -4.73 14.47
C ASP A 148 -16.45 -5.49 14.66
N LYS A 149 -15.37 -5.07 13.98
CA LYS A 149 -14.03 -5.68 14.07
C LYS A 149 -14.05 -7.19 13.81
N VAL A 150 -14.88 -7.63 12.86
CA VAL A 150 -15.01 -9.04 12.44
C VAL A 150 -15.06 -9.16 10.93
N ILE A 151 -14.53 -10.27 10.41
CA ILE A 151 -14.93 -10.79 9.10
C ILE A 151 -16.15 -11.69 9.35
N ALA A 152 -17.22 -11.50 8.59
CA ALA A 152 -18.46 -12.24 8.74
C ALA A 152 -18.80 -13.01 7.45
N VAL A 153 -19.13 -14.29 7.58
CA VAL A 153 -19.59 -15.15 6.50
C VAL A 153 -21.03 -15.58 6.79
N LYS A 154 -21.97 -15.17 5.94
CA LYS A 154 -23.36 -15.65 6.00
C LYS A 154 -23.56 -16.74 4.95
N LEU A 155 -24.16 -17.86 5.34
CA LEU A 155 -24.53 -18.98 4.47
C LEU A 155 -26.03 -19.23 4.59
N ASN A 156 -26.71 -19.42 3.45
CA ASN A 156 -28.10 -19.86 3.42
C ASN A 156 -28.43 -20.63 2.14
N SER A 157 -29.62 -21.22 2.11
CA SER A 157 -30.17 -21.82 0.90
C SER A 157 -31.67 -21.55 0.77
N ASN A 158 -32.24 -21.85 -0.39
CA ASN A 158 -33.69 -21.78 -0.60
C ASN A 158 -34.47 -22.99 -0.04
N SER A 159 -33.85 -23.83 0.78
CA SER A 159 -34.46 -25.02 1.39
C SER A 159 -34.00 -25.19 2.84
N GLU A 160 -34.94 -25.39 3.75
CA GLU A 160 -34.65 -25.62 5.18
C GLU A 160 -33.84 -26.90 5.40
N GLY A 161 -32.96 -26.88 6.40
CA GLY A 161 -32.12 -28.01 6.81
C GLY A 161 -31.05 -28.43 5.82
N LYS A 162 -30.67 -27.59 4.84
CA LYS A 162 -29.72 -27.95 3.76
C LYS A 162 -28.30 -27.41 3.93
N ILE A 163 -28.02 -26.68 5.01
CA ILE A 163 -26.67 -26.20 5.32
C ILE A 163 -26.00 -27.18 6.28
N SER A 164 -24.97 -27.88 5.79
CA SER A 164 -24.13 -28.76 6.61
C SER A 164 -22.68 -28.66 6.18
N PHE A 165 -21.80 -28.42 7.14
CA PHE A 165 -20.37 -28.22 6.90
C PHE A 165 -19.57 -28.42 8.18
N ARG A 166 -18.24 -28.46 8.06
CA ARG A 166 -17.34 -28.27 9.20
C ARG A 166 -16.33 -27.17 8.92
N THR A 167 -15.92 -26.47 9.97
CA THR A 167 -14.86 -25.46 9.89
C THR A 167 -13.51 -26.05 10.29
N GLN A 168 -12.43 -25.52 9.69
CA GLN A 168 -11.07 -25.77 10.13
C GLN A 168 -10.23 -24.50 10.02
N LEU A 169 -9.67 -24.05 11.14
CA LEU A 169 -8.57 -23.08 11.13
C LEU A 169 -7.25 -23.82 10.91
N ALA A 170 -6.40 -23.26 10.06
CA ALA A 170 -5.09 -23.84 9.76
C ALA A 170 -4.03 -22.79 9.44
N ARG A 171 -2.79 -23.03 9.87
CA ARG A 171 -1.63 -22.18 9.52
C ARG A 171 -0.41 -23.06 9.30
N GLY A 172 0.06 -23.13 8.06
CA GLY A 172 1.18 -23.96 7.69
C GLY A 172 1.61 -23.71 6.26
N ASN A 173 2.85 -24.10 5.95
CA ASN A 173 3.44 -23.90 4.63
C ASN A 173 3.15 -25.11 3.73
N ILE A 174 1.92 -25.21 3.25
CA ILE A 174 1.47 -26.27 2.35
C ILE A 174 0.60 -25.70 1.22
N THR A 175 0.52 -26.41 0.09
CA THR A 175 -0.46 -26.14 -0.96
C THR A 175 -1.88 -26.31 -0.41
N TRP A 176 -2.77 -25.39 -0.75
CA TRP A 176 -4.18 -25.46 -0.37
C TRP A 176 -4.83 -26.74 -0.91
N ASP A 177 -5.61 -27.38 -0.04
CA ASP A 177 -6.31 -28.62 -0.35
C ASP A 177 -7.78 -28.31 -0.66
N PHE A 178 -8.16 -28.47 -1.93
CA PHE A 178 -9.51 -28.24 -2.41
C PHE A 178 -10.33 -29.53 -2.54
N ARG A 179 -9.82 -30.68 -2.09
CA ARG A 179 -10.54 -31.97 -2.19
C ARG A 179 -11.87 -31.95 -1.41
N PRO A 180 -12.86 -32.79 -1.73
CA PRO A 180 -14.13 -32.85 -1.02
C PRO A 180 -14.02 -33.27 0.47
N PHE A 181 -15.07 -32.96 1.24
CA PHE A 181 -15.16 -33.12 2.71
C PHE A 181 -14.65 -34.46 3.26
N ARG A 182 -15.02 -35.57 2.62
CA ARG A 182 -14.68 -36.93 3.10
C ARG A 182 -13.21 -37.28 2.88
N GLU A 183 -12.56 -36.69 1.89
CA GLU A 183 -11.15 -36.96 1.56
C GLU A 183 -10.19 -36.18 2.47
N GLN A 184 -10.62 -35.02 2.98
CA GLN A 184 -9.84 -34.17 3.88
C GLN A 184 -9.85 -34.62 5.35
N ILE A 185 -10.32 -35.84 5.65
CA ILE A 185 -10.11 -36.44 6.98
C ILE A 185 -8.61 -36.64 7.25
N TYR A 186 -7.85 -36.97 6.20
CA TYR A 186 -6.39 -37.08 6.26
C TYR A 186 -5.76 -35.76 5.80
N ARG A 187 -5.11 -35.08 6.75
CA ARG A 187 -4.42 -33.81 6.49
C ARG A 187 -3.01 -34.06 5.94
N ASN A 188 -2.60 -33.20 5.01
CA ASN A 188 -1.24 -33.21 4.50
C ASN A 188 -0.22 -32.88 5.62
N PRO A 189 0.98 -33.48 5.62
CA PRO A 189 2.05 -33.05 6.51
C PRO A 189 2.30 -31.55 6.39
N GLY A 190 2.44 -30.84 7.51
CA GLY A 190 2.67 -29.39 7.52
C GLY A 190 1.40 -28.52 7.60
N TYR A 191 0.20 -29.11 7.58
CA TYR A 191 -1.09 -28.38 7.63
C TYR A 191 -1.20 -27.34 8.77
N ASN A 192 -0.61 -27.66 9.93
CA ASN A 192 -0.56 -26.79 11.11
C ASN A 192 0.89 -26.61 11.62
N SER A 193 1.88 -26.56 10.73
CA SER A 193 3.30 -26.45 11.12
C SER A 193 3.65 -25.12 11.81
N CYS A 194 2.78 -24.11 11.71
CA CYS A 194 3.05 -22.75 12.18
C CYS A 194 2.04 -22.31 13.27
N VAL A 195 1.52 -23.27 14.05
CA VAL A 195 0.49 -23.08 15.09
C VAL A 195 1.00 -23.57 16.44
N ASP A 196 0.72 -22.81 17.50
CA ASP A 196 1.02 -23.23 18.88
C ASP A 196 -0.15 -24.03 19.49
N SER A 197 -1.39 -23.58 19.28
CA SER A 197 -2.57 -24.31 19.75
C SER A 197 -3.79 -24.09 18.84
N ILE A 198 -4.65 -25.12 18.77
CA ILE A 198 -6.02 -24.99 18.26
C ILE A 198 -6.93 -25.65 19.28
N ARG A 199 -7.90 -24.89 19.78
CA ARG A 199 -8.84 -25.38 20.78
C ARG A 199 -10.25 -24.95 20.44
N ASN A 200 -11.17 -25.88 20.55
CA ASN A 200 -12.57 -25.52 20.66
C ASN A 200 -12.86 -25.11 22.10
N ILE A 201 -13.59 -24.01 22.25
CA ILE A 201 -14.07 -23.53 23.54
C ILE A 201 -15.60 -23.58 23.55
N SER A 202 -16.20 -23.41 24.72
CA SER A 202 -17.66 -23.41 24.86
C SER A 202 -18.32 -22.37 23.95
N ASP A 203 -19.60 -22.60 23.64
CA ASP A 203 -20.44 -21.69 22.88
C ASP A 203 -20.02 -21.53 21.41
N ASN A 204 -19.80 -22.68 20.75
CA ASN A 204 -19.56 -22.83 19.31
C ASN A 204 -18.39 -22.01 18.77
N ARG A 205 -17.25 -22.04 19.47
CA ARG A 205 -16.05 -21.27 19.11
C ARG A 205 -14.81 -22.14 18.97
N THR A 206 -13.94 -21.73 18.07
CA THR A 206 -12.58 -22.29 17.89
C THR A 206 -11.58 -21.15 17.94
N ILE A 207 -10.50 -21.31 18.70
CA ILE A 207 -9.38 -20.37 18.75
C ILE A 207 -8.11 -21.09 18.29
N LEU A 208 -7.41 -20.47 17.34
CA LEU A 208 -6.06 -20.79 16.92
C LEU A 208 -5.12 -19.73 17.51
N THR A 209 -4.02 -20.15 18.14
CA THR A 209 -2.96 -19.25 18.60
C THR A 209 -1.63 -19.64 17.96
N GLY A 210 -0.76 -18.67 17.75
CA GLY A 210 0.60 -18.90 17.28
C GLY A 210 1.50 -17.71 17.56
N ARG A 211 2.73 -17.81 17.09
CA ARG A 211 3.69 -16.72 17.05
C ARG A 211 4.37 -16.72 15.68
N CYS A 212 4.68 -15.54 15.16
CA CYS A 212 5.52 -15.46 13.96
C CYS A 212 6.95 -15.86 14.33
N GLY A 213 7.72 -16.37 13.38
CA GLY A 213 9.11 -16.77 13.65
C GLY A 213 9.98 -15.58 14.08
N GLY A 214 11.16 -15.84 14.64
CA GLY A 214 12.13 -14.81 15.02
C GLY A 214 12.01 -14.30 16.47
N THR A 215 13.08 -13.66 16.95
CA THR A 215 13.11 -13.06 18.30
C THR A 215 12.26 -11.79 18.34
N GLY A 216 11.41 -11.67 19.36
CA GLY A 216 10.61 -10.46 19.60
C GLY A 216 9.29 -10.40 18.85
N SER A 217 8.96 -11.41 18.04
CA SER A 217 7.70 -11.46 17.28
C SER A 217 6.50 -11.57 18.21
N PRO A 218 5.41 -10.81 17.97
CA PRO A 218 4.22 -10.88 18.80
C PRO A 218 3.51 -12.23 18.62
N GLY A 219 2.98 -12.75 19.73
CA GLY A 219 1.98 -13.81 19.69
C GLY A 219 0.69 -13.28 19.06
N PHE A 220 -0.09 -14.16 18.46
CA PHE A 220 -1.38 -13.82 17.86
C PHE A 220 -2.43 -14.88 18.13
N ALA A 221 -3.68 -14.48 17.96
CA ALA A 221 -4.83 -15.37 18.03
C ALA A 221 -5.83 -15.06 16.93
N CYS A 222 -6.42 -16.10 16.35
CA CYS A 222 -7.55 -16.04 15.44
C CYS A 222 -8.68 -16.89 16.01
N GLY A 223 -9.85 -16.31 16.20
CA GLY A 223 -11.04 -16.97 16.72
C GLY A 223 -12.17 -16.98 15.70
N ILE A 224 -12.92 -18.07 15.66
CA ILE A 224 -14.20 -18.14 14.96
C ILE A 224 -15.34 -18.48 15.93
N LYS A 225 -16.53 -17.96 15.64
CA LYS A 225 -17.80 -18.36 16.27
C LYS A 225 -18.82 -18.72 15.20
N VAL A 226 -19.52 -19.85 15.38
CA VAL A 226 -20.58 -20.30 14.47
C VAL A 226 -21.94 -20.19 15.15
N ILE A 227 -22.87 -19.52 14.48
CA ILE A 227 -24.24 -19.31 14.91
C ILE A 227 -25.15 -19.87 13.82
N VAL A 228 -26.15 -20.67 14.19
CA VAL A 228 -27.05 -21.30 13.24
C VAL A 228 -28.50 -20.99 13.57
N ASN A 229 -29.33 -20.90 12.54
CA ASN A 229 -30.77 -21.00 12.65
C ASN A 229 -31.20 -22.37 12.08
N GLY A 230 -32.00 -23.12 12.82
CA GLY A 230 -32.25 -24.53 12.54
C GLY A 230 -31.00 -25.40 12.75
N GLY A 231 -31.19 -26.72 12.82
CA GLY A 231 -30.09 -27.66 12.95
C GLY A 231 -29.32 -27.61 14.28
N SER A 232 -28.05 -28.00 14.24
CA SER A 232 -27.17 -28.02 15.42
C SER A 232 -25.70 -27.73 15.07
N VAL A 233 -24.94 -27.29 16.08
CA VAL A 233 -23.49 -27.19 16.02
C VAL A 233 -22.88 -28.13 17.05
N GLU A 234 -21.95 -28.98 16.63
CA GLU A 234 -21.18 -29.85 17.50
C GLU A 234 -19.69 -29.52 17.43
N SER A 235 -19.03 -29.56 18.58
CA SER A 235 -17.59 -29.40 18.67
C SER A 235 -16.91 -30.77 18.62
N ILE A 236 -16.19 -31.07 17.53
CA ILE A 236 -15.48 -32.34 17.36
C ILE A 236 -14.01 -32.07 17.09
N GLY A 237 -13.14 -32.46 18.01
CA GLY A 237 -11.69 -32.23 17.91
C GLY A 237 -11.36 -30.73 17.83
N ASN A 238 -10.84 -30.28 16.68
CA ASN A 238 -10.53 -28.88 16.40
C ASN A 238 -11.47 -28.26 15.34
N SER A 239 -12.64 -28.86 15.14
CA SER A 239 -13.65 -28.42 14.17
C SER A 239 -14.97 -28.09 14.85
N LEU A 240 -15.72 -27.16 14.27
CA LEU A 240 -17.14 -26.97 14.53
C LEU A 240 -17.89 -27.62 13.37
N VAL A 241 -18.80 -28.55 13.68
CA VAL A 241 -19.59 -29.31 12.71
C VAL A 241 -21.03 -28.81 12.78
N VAL A 242 -21.52 -28.27 11.68
CA VAL A 242 -22.90 -27.82 11.51
C VAL A 242 -23.69 -28.89 10.78
N ASN A 243 -24.81 -29.31 11.36
CA ASN A 243 -25.72 -30.30 10.78
C ASN A 243 -27.10 -29.69 10.55
N GLU A 244 -27.61 -29.84 9.33
CA GLU A 244 -28.99 -29.56 8.93
C GLU A 244 -29.50 -28.16 9.36
N ALA A 245 -28.68 -27.12 9.20
CA ALA A 245 -29.10 -25.74 9.46
C ALA A 245 -29.86 -25.13 8.27
N ASP A 246 -30.69 -24.13 8.55
CA ASP A 246 -31.37 -23.31 7.55
C ASP A 246 -30.46 -22.17 7.07
N GLU A 247 -29.83 -21.49 8.04
CA GLU A 247 -28.83 -20.45 7.83
C GLU A 247 -27.68 -20.62 8.84
N ALA A 248 -26.48 -20.20 8.46
CA ALA A 248 -25.33 -20.12 9.35
C ALA A 248 -24.62 -18.78 9.21
N LEU A 249 -24.13 -18.25 10.34
CA LEU A 249 -23.25 -17.09 10.42
C LEU A 249 -21.93 -17.54 11.07
N ILE A 250 -20.82 -17.28 10.38
CA ILE A 250 -19.47 -17.47 10.91
C ILE A 250 -18.88 -16.08 11.15
N LEU A 251 -18.50 -15.80 12.39
CA LEU A 251 -17.82 -14.58 12.79
C LEU A 251 -16.34 -14.90 13.03
N ILE A 252 -15.46 -14.09 12.49
CA ILE A 252 -14.00 -14.27 12.54
C ILE A 252 -13.39 -13.00 13.14
N ALA A 253 -12.60 -13.16 14.18
CA ALA A 253 -11.84 -12.07 14.79
C ALA A 253 -10.38 -12.52 14.96
N ALA A 254 -9.46 -11.57 14.83
CA ALA A 254 -8.04 -11.79 15.04
C ALA A 254 -7.40 -10.59 15.73
N VAL A 255 -6.32 -10.86 16.46
CA VAL A 255 -5.51 -9.85 17.13
C VAL A 255 -4.12 -10.41 17.45
N SER A 256 -3.12 -9.54 17.54
CA SER A 256 -1.78 -9.86 18.02
C SER A 256 -1.40 -9.08 19.29
N GLU A 257 -0.32 -9.51 19.93
CA GLU A 257 0.31 -8.82 21.07
C GLU A 257 0.80 -7.41 20.72
N PHE A 258 0.85 -7.05 19.43
CA PHE A 258 1.07 -5.68 18.99
C PHE A 258 -0.05 -4.74 19.48
N TYR A 259 -1.30 -5.18 19.36
CA TYR A 259 -2.48 -4.38 19.71
C TYR A 259 -3.01 -4.66 21.11
N GLU A 260 -3.04 -5.93 21.53
CA GLU A 260 -3.70 -6.36 22.76
C GLU A 260 -2.89 -7.43 23.48
N LYS A 261 -2.67 -7.25 24.79
CA LYS A 261 -1.90 -8.23 25.59
C LYS A 261 -2.69 -9.49 25.91
N ASP A 262 -4.00 -9.35 26.15
CA ASP A 262 -4.89 -10.46 26.48
C ASP A 262 -5.72 -10.86 25.25
N LEU A 263 -5.10 -11.68 24.40
CA LEU A 263 -5.65 -12.10 23.12
C LEU A 263 -6.98 -12.85 23.28
N ASP A 264 -7.07 -13.74 24.26
CA ASP A 264 -8.26 -14.56 24.50
C ASP A 264 -9.45 -13.71 24.94
N ASN A 265 -9.23 -12.78 25.88
CA ASN A 265 -10.29 -11.88 26.33
C ASN A 265 -10.75 -10.96 25.19
N TYR A 266 -9.80 -10.45 24.38
CA TYR A 266 -10.14 -9.65 23.20
C TYR A 266 -11.03 -10.42 22.23
N LEU A 267 -10.65 -11.65 21.86
CA LEU A 267 -11.41 -12.48 20.93
C LEU A 267 -12.80 -12.80 21.49
N ASN A 268 -12.88 -13.21 22.76
CA ASN A 268 -14.15 -13.54 23.40
C ASN A 268 -15.11 -12.34 23.40
N ARG A 269 -14.62 -11.16 23.81
CA ARG A 269 -15.42 -9.94 23.81
C ARG A 269 -15.89 -9.54 22.41
N THR A 270 -14.99 -9.58 21.43
CA THR A 270 -15.29 -9.14 20.06
C THR A 270 -16.29 -10.07 19.39
N LEU A 271 -16.08 -11.39 19.48
CA LEU A 271 -16.98 -12.39 18.91
C LEU A 271 -18.35 -12.38 19.59
N GLU A 272 -18.43 -12.24 20.92
CA GLU A 272 -19.72 -12.17 21.61
C GLU A 272 -20.48 -10.88 21.32
N ASN A 273 -19.79 -9.73 21.25
CA ASN A 273 -20.45 -8.48 20.89
C ASN A 273 -21.05 -8.56 19.49
N ALA A 274 -20.31 -9.09 18.51
CA ALA A 274 -20.81 -9.30 17.16
C ALA A 274 -21.96 -10.33 17.15
N ALA A 275 -21.83 -11.44 17.88
CA ALA A 275 -22.88 -12.46 17.97
C ALA A 275 -24.20 -11.90 18.50
N ASN A 276 -24.15 -11.13 19.59
CA ASN A 276 -25.33 -10.50 20.21
C ASN A 276 -26.00 -9.47 19.28
N LYS A 277 -25.23 -8.88 18.37
CA LYS A 277 -25.73 -7.92 17.38
C LYS A 277 -26.52 -8.61 16.25
N GLY A 278 -26.05 -9.78 15.83
CA GLY A 278 -26.66 -10.60 14.78
C GLY A 278 -26.38 -10.10 13.35
N ALA A 279 -26.52 -11.00 12.37
CA ALA A 279 -26.13 -10.75 10.97
C ALA A 279 -26.75 -9.49 10.37
N LEU A 280 -28.06 -9.30 10.53
CA LEU A 280 -28.78 -8.15 9.95
C LEU A 280 -28.16 -6.82 10.37
N ARG A 281 -27.81 -6.67 11.65
CA ARG A 281 -27.27 -5.43 12.17
C ARG A 281 -25.78 -5.27 11.83
N ILE A 282 -25.00 -6.35 11.79
CA ILE A 282 -23.60 -6.30 11.32
C ILE A 282 -23.54 -5.81 9.87
N TRP A 283 -24.33 -6.39 8.96
CA TRP A 283 -24.36 -5.95 7.55
C TRP A 283 -24.84 -4.51 7.40
N HIS A 284 -25.83 -4.09 8.20
CA HIS A 284 -26.32 -2.72 8.22
C HIS A 284 -25.23 -1.73 8.63
N ASP A 285 -24.55 -1.99 9.76
CA ASP A 285 -23.51 -1.07 10.27
C ASP A 285 -22.27 -1.06 9.37
N HIS A 286 -21.88 -2.22 8.83
CA HIS A 286 -20.84 -2.32 7.80
C HIS A 286 -21.18 -1.46 6.58
N THR A 287 -22.38 -1.61 6.03
CA THR A 287 -22.79 -0.88 4.82
C THR A 287 -22.82 0.63 5.07
N ILE A 288 -23.31 1.07 6.22
CA ILE A 288 -23.34 2.49 6.60
C ILE A 288 -21.92 3.05 6.72
N ASP A 289 -21.05 2.37 7.46
CA ASP A 289 -19.64 2.79 7.63
C ASP A 289 -18.93 2.87 6.28
N TYR A 290 -18.98 1.79 5.50
CA TYR A 290 -18.32 1.72 4.21
C TYR A 290 -18.80 2.81 3.25
N LYS A 291 -20.13 2.97 3.09
CA LYS A 291 -20.70 3.98 2.20
C LYS A 291 -20.44 5.40 2.67
N SER A 292 -20.24 5.63 3.98
CA SER A 292 -19.86 6.96 4.49
C SER A 292 -18.52 7.46 3.96
N LEU A 293 -17.67 6.54 3.49
CA LEU A 293 -16.40 6.81 2.82
C LEU A 293 -16.52 6.65 1.31
N TYR A 294 -17.05 5.52 0.84
CA TYR A 294 -17.11 5.18 -0.57
C TYR A 294 -17.99 6.15 -1.38
N ASP A 295 -19.13 6.61 -0.84
CA ASP A 295 -20.05 7.46 -1.60
C ASP A 295 -19.59 8.93 -1.67
N ARG A 296 -18.55 9.32 -0.93
CA ARG A 296 -18.02 10.70 -0.91
C ARG A 296 -17.64 11.14 -2.32
N THR A 297 -16.86 10.33 -3.03
CA THR A 297 -16.43 10.62 -4.40
C THR A 297 -17.12 9.77 -5.45
N GLY A 298 -17.32 10.31 -6.64
CA GLY A 298 -17.88 9.56 -7.78
C GLY A 298 -17.28 10.00 -9.11
N LEU A 299 -17.13 9.05 -10.03
CA LEU A 299 -16.67 9.28 -11.40
C LEU A 299 -17.71 8.72 -12.38
N ALA A 300 -18.12 9.54 -13.33
CA ALA A 300 -18.91 9.10 -14.49
C ALA A 300 -18.17 9.49 -15.77
N LEU A 301 -18.03 8.52 -16.66
CA LEU A 301 -17.43 8.63 -17.99
C LEU A 301 -18.39 8.02 -19.02
N PRO A 302 -18.15 8.16 -20.34
CA PRO A 302 -18.98 7.51 -21.35
C PRO A 302 -19.07 5.99 -21.12
N ASP A 303 -20.16 5.35 -21.54
CA ASP A 303 -20.40 3.91 -21.32
C ASP A 303 -19.28 3.00 -21.84
N SER A 304 -18.50 3.46 -22.83
CA SER A 304 -17.31 2.75 -23.35
C SER A 304 -16.17 2.65 -22.32
N GLU A 305 -16.15 3.51 -21.32
CA GLU A 305 -15.13 3.66 -20.28
C GLU A 305 -15.54 3.03 -18.94
N TRP A 306 -16.52 2.11 -18.96
CA TRP A 306 -17.04 1.48 -17.74
C TRP A 306 -15.94 0.77 -16.92
N ASP A 307 -14.90 0.27 -17.59
CA ASP A 307 -13.78 -0.44 -16.99
C ASP A 307 -12.79 0.50 -16.30
N VAL A 308 -12.57 1.71 -16.85
CA VAL A 308 -11.84 2.80 -16.18
C VAL A 308 -12.58 3.21 -14.90
N VAL A 309 -13.89 3.39 -14.97
CA VAL A 309 -14.73 3.70 -13.79
C VAL A 309 -14.65 2.58 -12.76
N ARG A 310 -14.61 1.30 -13.20
CA ARG A 310 -14.41 0.16 -12.30
C ARG A 310 -13.05 0.21 -11.62
N MET A 311 -11.97 0.50 -12.34
CA MET A 311 -10.64 0.60 -11.74
C MET A 311 -10.53 1.75 -10.73
N PHE A 312 -11.15 2.90 -11.03
CA PHE A 312 -11.28 4.01 -10.08
C PHE A 312 -12.00 3.57 -8.79
N ASN A 313 -13.17 2.93 -8.93
CA ASN A 313 -13.94 2.41 -7.80
C ASN A 313 -13.18 1.32 -7.03
N TYR A 314 -12.41 0.48 -7.71
CA TYR A 314 -11.63 -0.57 -7.09
C TYR A 314 -10.47 -0.01 -6.26
N GLY A 315 -9.73 0.99 -6.75
CA GLY A 315 -8.69 1.63 -5.93
C GLY A 315 -9.25 2.32 -4.69
N LYS A 316 -10.42 2.97 -4.79
CA LYS A 316 -11.15 3.47 -3.60
C LYS A 316 -11.51 2.36 -2.62
N TYR A 317 -12.06 1.27 -3.15
CA TYR A 317 -12.40 0.08 -2.36
C TYR A 317 -11.17 -0.45 -1.61
N LEU A 318 -10.04 -0.64 -2.30
CA LEU A 318 -8.80 -1.14 -1.71
C LEU A 318 -8.25 -0.22 -0.62
N MET A 319 -8.32 1.11 -0.81
CA MET A 319 -7.92 2.09 0.20
C MET A 319 -8.76 1.92 1.47
N ILE A 320 -10.09 1.96 1.35
CA ILE A 320 -11.02 1.86 2.49
C ILE A 320 -10.91 0.48 3.17
N SER A 321 -10.68 -0.58 2.40
CA SER A 321 -10.58 -1.94 2.92
C SER A 321 -9.20 -2.28 3.50
N GLY A 322 -8.15 -1.54 3.17
CA GLY A 322 -6.78 -1.82 3.61
C GLY A 322 -6.13 -0.78 4.52
N SER A 323 -6.69 0.44 4.63
CA SER A 323 -6.16 1.50 5.50
C SER A 323 -7.30 2.23 6.21
N ARG A 324 -7.43 2.04 7.52
CA ARG A 324 -8.44 2.73 8.35
C ARG A 324 -7.79 3.24 9.62
N GLU A 325 -8.32 4.29 10.19
CA GLU A 325 -7.84 4.82 11.47
C GLU A 325 -7.67 3.70 12.53
N GLY A 326 -6.49 3.61 13.13
CA GLY A 326 -6.11 2.56 14.08
C GLY A 326 -5.55 1.26 13.47
N SER A 327 -5.49 1.12 12.14
CA SER A 327 -4.75 0.04 11.46
C SER A 327 -3.27 0.39 11.27
N GLN A 328 -2.48 -0.54 10.72
CA GLN A 328 -1.20 -0.22 10.08
C GLN A 328 -1.44 0.37 8.68
N PRO A 329 -0.45 1.08 8.10
CA PRO A 329 -0.57 1.56 6.74
C PRO A 329 -0.54 0.42 5.71
N LEU A 330 -0.96 0.72 4.49
CA LEU A 330 -0.88 -0.18 3.35
C LEU A 330 0.59 -0.51 3.06
N ASN A 331 0.93 -1.80 3.17
CA ASN A 331 2.22 -2.29 2.72
C ASN A 331 2.22 -2.55 1.20
N LEU A 332 3.29 -3.12 0.66
CA LEU A 332 3.41 -3.46 -0.77
C LEU A 332 2.25 -4.30 -1.35
N GLN A 333 1.53 -5.05 -0.52
CA GLN A 333 0.38 -5.88 -0.88
C GLN A 333 -0.92 -5.43 -0.19
N GLY A 334 -0.92 -4.20 0.32
CA GLY A 334 -2.00 -3.64 1.15
C GLY A 334 -2.05 -4.34 2.51
N ILE A 335 -2.97 -5.29 2.63
CA ILE A 335 -3.08 -6.22 3.78
C ILE A 335 -3.27 -7.68 3.34
N TRP A 336 -3.16 -7.99 2.03
CA TRP A 336 -3.49 -9.30 1.49
C TRP A 336 -2.22 -10.03 1.04
N ASN A 337 -1.79 -11.02 1.81
CA ASN A 337 -0.57 -11.79 1.54
C ASN A 337 -0.78 -13.26 1.92
N LYS A 338 -0.40 -14.17 1.02
CA LYS A 338 -0.43 -15.63 1.24
C LYS A 338 0.90 -16.25 1.64
N ASP A 339 2.01 -15.54 1.43
CA ASP A 339 3.36 -16.10 1.49
C ASP A 339 4.02 -15.76 2.83
N PHE A 340 4.64 -16.75 3.49
CA PHE A 340 5.39 -16.52 4.73
C PHE A 340 6.69 -15.75 4.50
N ASP A 341 7.22 -15.74 3.28
CA ASP A 341 8.34 -14.92 2.85
C ASP A 341 7.94 -14.24 1.52
N PRO A 342 7.14 -13.17 1.58
CA PRO A 342 6.58 -12.55 0.39
C PRO A 342 7.64 -11.75 -0.38
N ALA A 343 7.35 -11.44 -1.65
CA ALA A 343 8.23 -10.62 -2.47
C ALA A 343 8.53 -9.27 -1.77
N TRP A 344 9.82 -8.94 -1.68
CA TRP A 344 10.32 -7.75 -0.96
C TRP A 344 9.82 -7.66 0.50
N GLY A 345 9.52 -8.79 1.13
CA GLY A 345 8.99 -8.90 2.48
C GLY A 345 7.60 -8.30 2.68
N SER A 346 6.91 -7.91 1.59
CA SER A 346 5.66 -7.14 1.63
C SER A 346 5.73 -5.99 2.64
N LYS A 347 6.89 -5.30 2.63
CA LYS A 347 7.26 -4.25 3.59
C LYS A 347 6.64 -2.90 3.21
N TYR A 348 7.11 -1.84 3.86
CA TYR A 348 6.95 -0.48 3.37
C TYR A 348 8.22 -0.11 2.62
N THR A 349 8.15 -0.09 1.29
CA THR A 349 9.22 0.46 0.44
C THR A 349 8.93 1.93 0.21
N ILE A 350 9.80 2.78 0.75
CA ILE A 350 9.59 4.22 0.95
C ILE A 350 10.53 5.04 0.04
N ASN A 351 10.72 4.55 -1.19
CA ASN A 351 11.39 5.24 -2.28
C ASN A 351 10.49 5.35 -3.53
N ILE A 352 9.18 5.10 -3.38
CA ILE A 352 8.08 5.32 -4.34
C ILE A 352 6.79 4.61 -3.90
N ASN A 353 6.87 3.36 -3.42
CA ASN A 353 5.70 2.47 -3.34
C ASN A 353 4.72 2.85 -2.22
N ALA A 354 5.24 3.01 -1.00
CA ALA A 354 4.43 3.41 0.15
C ALA A 354 3.83 4.80 -0.08
N GLU A 355 4.57 5.71 -0.70
CA GLU A 355 4.09 7.03 -1.08
C GLU A 355 2.96 6.92 -2.13
N MET A 356 3.17 6.09 -3.17
CA MET A 356 2.19 5.85 -4.23
C MET A 356 0.88 5.27 -3.72
N ASN A 357 0.93 4.43 -2.69
CA ASN A 357 -0.28 3.92 -2.03
C ASN A 357 -1.21 5.05 -1.58
N TYR A 358 -0.65 6.18 -1.14
CA TYR A 358 -1.40 7.28 -0.54
C TYR A 358 -1.62 8.50 -1.45
N TRP A 359 -1.04 8.54 -2.66
CA TRP A 359 -1.25 9.64 -3.62
C TRP A 359 -2.72 10.03 -3.85
N PRO A 360 -3.68 9.10 -4.01
CA PRO A 360 -5.06 9.50 -4.28
C PRO A 360 -5.83 9.91 -3.01
N CYS A 361 -5.32 9.58 -1.81
CA CYS A 361 -6.07 9.57 -0.54
C CYS A 361 -6.77 10.90 -0.24
N GLU A 362 -6.02 12.01 -0.24
CA GLU A 362 -6.56 13.33 0.10
C GLU A 362 -7.55 13.83 -0.94
N SER A 363 -7.21 13.71 -2.23
CA SER A 363 -8.07 14.14 -3.33
C SER A 363 -9.39 13.36 -3.42
N LEU A 364 -9.43 12.15 -2.88
CA LEU A 364 -10.62 11.31 -2.80
C LEU A 364 -11.51 11.60 -1.57
N ASP A 365 -11.16 12.59 -0.75
CA ASP A 365 -11.79 12.90 0.54
C ASP A 365 -11.79 11.71 1.51
N LEU A 366 -10.65 11.01 1.59
CA LEU A 366 -10.41 9.89 2.51
C LEU A 366 -9.29 10.16 3.54
N PRO A 367 -9.21 11.35 4.19
CA PRO A 367 -8.10 11.68 5.10
C PRO A 367 -7.92 10.66 6.24
N GLU A 368 -9.01 10.03 6.70
CA GLU A 368 -8.99 9.01 7.75
C GLU A 368 -8.21 7.74 7.34
N CYS A 369 -8.14 7.47 6.02
CA CYS A 369 -7.36 6.37 5.49
C CYS A 369 -5.86 6.69 5.46
N HIS A 370 -5.45 7.97 5.49
CA HIS A 370 -4.05 8.39 5.48
C HIS A 370 -3.38 8.29 6.86
N MET A 371 -4.19 8.37 7.93
CA MET A 371 -3.71 8.41 9.32
C MET A 371 -2.71 7.30 9.70
N PRO A 372 -2.89 6.03 9.28
CA PRO A 372 -1.93 4.97 9.58
C PRO A 372 -0.50 5.24 9.09
N LEU A 373 -0.32 6.00 8.00
CA LEU A 373 1.01 6.36 7.51
C LEU A 373 1.73 7.31 8.48
N PHE A 374 0.98 8.25 9.07
CA PHE A 374 1.53 9.18 10.06
C PHE A 374 1.86 8.48 11.38
N ASP A 375 1.05 7.51 11.80
CA ASP A 375 1.35 6.65 12.95
C ASP A 375 2.66 5.86 12.76
N LEU A 376 2.90 5.35 11.54
CA LEU A 376 4.16 4.70 11.19
C LEU A 376 5.33 5.71 11.23
N LEU A 377 5.16 6.90 10.65
CA LEU A 377 6.17 7.95 10.65
C LEU A 377 6.60 8.35 12.07
N GLU A 378 5.65 8.52 12.99
CA GLU A 378 5.95 8.81 14.39
C GLU A 378 6.65 7.65 15.11
N ARG A 379 6.33 6.40 14.74
CA ARG A 379 7.03 5.21 15.26
C ARG A 379 8.46 5.10 14.73
N MET A 380 8.68 5.48 13.47
CA MET A 380 10.00 5.51 12.84
C MET A 380 10.90 6.58 13.47
N LYS A 381 10.35 7.76 13.79
CA LYS A 381 11.10 8.93 14.26
C LYS A 381 12.18 8.63 15.31
N PRO A 382 11.87 8.01 16.48
CA PRO A 382 12.90 7.72 17.48
C PRO A 382 13.96 6.70 17.00
N ASN A 383 13.58 5.73 16.16
CA ASN A 383 14.53 4.77 15.60
C ASN A 383 15.47 5.44 14.59
N GLY A 384 14.96 6.31 13.74
CA GLY A 384 15.76 7.04 12.76
C GLY A 384 16.62 8.14 13.40
N GLU A 385 16.23 8.71 14.54
CA GLU A 385 17.11 9.57 15.35
C GLU A 385 18.32 8.79 15.89
N ASP A 386 18.09 7.56 16.34
CA ASP A 386 19.16 6.69 16.81
C ASP A 386 20.08 6.24 15.66
N VAL A 387 19.52 5.92 14.48
CA VAL A 387 20.30 5.64 13.26
C VAL A 387 21.13 6.86 12.85
N ALA A 388 20.54 8.06 12.76
CA ALA A 388 21.24 9.30 12.43
C ALA A 388 22.46 9.52 13.35
N LYS A 389 22.24 9.34 14.66
CA LYS A 389 23.28 9.53 15.68
C LYS A 389 24.36 8.46 15.63
N ARG A 390 24.00 7.17 15.58
CA ARG A 390 24.97 6.07 15.71
C ARG A 390 25.67 5.74 14.39
N MET A 391 24.95 5.75 13.27
CA MET A 391 25.54 5.45 11.95
C MET A 391 26.27 6.64 11.35
N TYR A 392 25.74 7.86 11.51
CA TYR A 392 26.30 9.03 10.83
C TYR A 392 26.91 10.07 11.77
N GLY A 393 26.61 10.01 13.07
CA GLY A 393 27.06 11.02 14.03
C GLY A 393 26.36 12.37 13.84
N MET A 394 25.14 12.36 13.30
CA MET A 394 24.39 13.54 12.87
C MET A 394 23.11 13.73 13.70
N ARG A 395 22.59 14.95 13.71
CA ARG A 395 21.28 15.27 14.31
C ARG A 395 20.14 14.79 13.42
N GLY A 396 18.92 14.92 13.91
CA GLY A 396 17.70 14.74 13.12
C GLY A 396 17.27 13.28 12.97
N PHE A 397 16.39 13.04 12.01
CA PHE A 397 15.69 11.79 11.76
C PHE A 397 15.99 11.31 10.33
N VAL A 398 16.54 10.09 10.18
CA VAL A 398 16.80 9.48 8.87
C VAL A 398 16.07 8.15 8.74
N ALA A 399 15.56 7.86 7.55
CA ALA A 399 15.18 6.52 7.13
C ALA A 399 15.65 6.29 5.69
N HIS A 400 15.93 5.03 5.37
CA HIS A 400 16.44 4.63 4.06
C HIS A 400 15.30 4.23 3.12
N HIS A 401 15.55 3.44 2.08
CA HIS A 401 14.52 3.06 1.10
C HIS A 401 13.42 2.11 1.62
N ASN A 402 13.54 1.55 2.84
CA ASN A 402 12.58 0.59 3.39
C ASN A 402 12.40 0.74 4.90
N THR A 403 11.20 0.43 5.38
CA THR A 403 10.88 0.22 6.79
C THR A 403 9.90 -0.96 6.96
N ASP A 404 9.66 -1.35 8.21
CA ASP A 404 8.74 -2.42 8.60
C ASP A 404 7.76 -1.93 9.68
N ILE A 405 6.90 -2.82 10.19
CA ILE A 405 5.94 -2.46 11.25
C ILE A 405 6.62 -1.91 12.51
N TRP A 406 7.89 -2.20 12.76
CA TRP A 406 8.59 -1.73 13.95
C TRP A 406 9.16 -0.32 13.78
N GLY A 407 9.06 0.26 12.58
CA GLY A 407 9.66 1.55 12.23
C GLY A 407 11.17 1.47 12.10
N ASP A 408 11.72 0.33 11.66
CA ASP A 408 13.16 0.18 11.40
C ASP A 408 13.63 1.19 10.34
N CYS A 409 14.67 1.95 10.66
CA CYS A 409 15.21 2.99 9.80
C CYS A 409 16.63 2.70 9.28
N ALA A 410 17.25 1.57 9.66
CA ALA A 410 18.58 1.19 9.20
C ALA A 410 18.51 0.62 7.76
N PRO A 411 19.57 0.78 6.94
CA PRO A 411 19.57 0.32 5.56
C PRO A 411 19.18 -1.15 5.43
N GLN A 412 18.19 -1.40 4.59
CA GLN A 412 17.68 -2.73 4.27
C GLN A 412 18.52 -3.34 3.15
N ASP A 413 18.91 -4.61 3.31
CA ASP A 413 19.72 -5.44 2.41
C ASP A 413 21.05 -4.81 1.96
N THR A 414 21.54 -5.22 0.79
CA THR A 414 22.83 -4.85 0.17
C THR A 414 22.65 -4.56 -1.33
N CYS A 415 21.41 -4.30 -1.76
CA CYS A 415 21.12 -3.92 -3.14
C CYS A 415 21.68 -2.52 -3.43
N LEU A 416 22.87 -2.46 -4.04
CA LEU A 416 23.64 -1.23 -4.26
C LEU A 416 22.83 -0.12 -4.94
N SER A 417 21.87 -0.49 -5.79
CA SER A 417 21.01 0.42 -6.52
C SER A 417 19.83 0.97 -5.73
N SER A 418 19.57 0.52 -4.49
CA SER A 418 18.42 0.97 -3.67
C SER A 418 18.78 1.27 -2.20
N THR A 419 19.66 0.47 -1.60
CA THR A 419 19.89 0.43 -0.14
C THR A 419 20.35 1.75 0.47
N TYR A 420 21.33 2.42 -0.14
CA TYR A 420 22.06 3.55 0.46
C TYR A 420 21.48 4.92 0.10
N TRP A 421 20.15 4.99 0.06
CA TRP A 421 19.39 6.21 -0.16
C TRP A 421 18.78 6.69 1.16
N VAL A 422 19.07 7.93 1.57
CA VAL A 422 18.82 8.43 2.95
C VAL A 422 17.63 9.39 3.05
N LEU A 423 16.78 9.47 2.03
CA LEU A 423 15.68 10.44 1.95
C LEU A 423 14.28 9.83 2.11
N GLY A 424 14.16 8.58 2.55
CA GLY A 424 12.85 7.94 2.75
C GLY A 424 12.01 8.67 3.79
N ALA A 425 12.61 9.05 4.92
CA ALA A 425 11.94 9.88 5.92
C ALA A 425 11.51 11.24 5.35
N ALA A 426 12.34 11.84 4.49
CA ALA A 426 12.08 13.15 3.91
C ALA A 426 10.87 13.12 2.96
N TRP A 427 10.77 12.10 2.10
CA TRP A 427 9.62 11.95 1.21
C TRP A 427 8.34 11.64 2.00
N LEU A 428 8.37 10.72 2.97
CA LEU A 428 7.21 10.46 3.82
C LEU A 428 6.73 11.71 4.56
N CYS A 429 7.63 12.59 5.01
CA CYS A 429 7.27 13.86 5.63
C CYS A 429 6.50 14.80 4.69
N LEU A 430 6.62 14.68 3.37
CA LEU A 430 5.81 15.47 2.43
C LEU A 430 4.33 15.08 2.47
N HIS A 431 3.99 13.87 2.93
CA HIS A 431 2.60 13.47 3.14
C HIS A 431 1.94 14.19 4.32
N VAL A 432 2.72 14.58 5.35
CA VAL A 432 2.23 15.44 6.45
C VAL A 432 1.81 16.79 5.89
N TRP A 433 2.64 17.37 5.03
CA TRP A 433 2.31 18.63 4.37
C TRP A 433 1.12 18.50 3.41
N GLU A 434 1.06 17.44 2.61
CA GLU A 434 -0.07 17.17 1.72
C GLU A 434 -1.38 17.08 2.52
N HIS A 435 -1.40 16.33 3.63
CA HIS A 435 -2.58 16.25 4.50
C HIS A 435 -3.00 17.63 5.00
N TYR A 436 -2.06 18.43 5.53
CA TYR A 436 -2.35 19.79 5.97
C TYR A 436 -2.91 20.66 4.84
N LYS A 437 -2.34 20.63 3.63
CA LYS A 437 -2.86 21.42 2.50
C LYS A 437 -4.30 21.08 2.18
N TYR A 438 -4.73 19.83 2.33
CA TYR A 438 -6.10 19.40 2.05
C TYR A 438 -7.04 19.55 3.24
N THR A 439 -6.57 19.61 4.47
CA THR A 439 -7.45 19.72 5.67
C THR A 439 -7.47 21.11 6.28
N GLY A 440 -6.37 21.86 6.17
CA GLY A 440 -6.13 23.08 6.93
C GLY A 440 -5.96 22.83 8.44
N ASP A 441 -5.77 21.58 8.88
CA ASP A 441 -5.71 21.23 10.29
C ASP A 441 -4.36 21.61 10.91
N GLU A 442 -4.32 22.80 11.52
CA GLU A 442 -3.13 23.28 12.24
C GLU A 442 -2.78 22.45 13.48
N SER A 443 -3.73 21.72 14.08
CA SER A 443 -3.47 20.85 15.22
C SER A 443 -2.67 19.63 14.75
N PHE A 444 -3.13 18.99 13.67
CA PHE A 444 -2.41 17.91 13.01
C PHE A 444 -1.00 18.35 12.59
N LEU A 445 -0.89 19.51 11.91
CA LEU A 445 0.41 20.02 11.48
C LEU A 445 1.35 20.23 12.67
N ARG A 446 0.85 20.79 13.77
CA ARG A 446 1.65 21.00 14.99
C ARG A 446 2.11 19.69 15.62
N GLU A 447 1.29 18.66 15.61
CA GLU A 447 1.61 17.34 16.15
C GLU A 447 2.75 16.67 15.37
N HIS A 448 2.72 16.77 14.04
CA HIS A 448 3.68 16.08 13.15
C HIS A 448 4.85 16.95 12.66
N PHE A 449 4.87 18.25 12.95
CA PHE A 449 5.93 19.16 12.52
C PHE A 449 7.32 18.73 13.01
N ASP A 450 7.41 18.12 14.20
CA ASP A 450 8.69 17.62 14.74
C ASP A 450 9.34 16.57 13.82
N ALA A 451 8.55 15.71 13.17
CA ALA A 451 9.07 14.74 12.20
C ALA A 451 9.67 15.44 10.97
N MET A 452 8.94 16.40 10.38
CA MET A 452 9.40 17.18 9.23
C MET A 452 10.68 17.95 9.55
N LEU A 453 10.70 18.65 10.69
CA LEU A 453 11.84 19.44 11.13
C LEU A 453 13.07 18.55 11.35
N LYS A 454 12.91 17.39 12.00
CA LYS A 454 14.03 16.48 12.25
C LYS A 454 14.56 15.82 10.98
N ALA A 455 13.70 15.49 10.02
CA ALA A 455 14.14 15.02 8.70
C ALA A 455 14.98 16.10 8.00
N ALA A 456 14.54 17.36 8.04
CA ALA A 456 15.30 18.48 7.49
C ALA A 456 16.64 18.70 8.21
N ILE A 457 16.68 18.58 9.54
CA ILE A 457 17.91 18.70 10.34
C ILE A 457 18.93 17.63 9.95
N PHE A 458 18.49 16.39 9.72
CA PHE A 458 19.41 15.34 9.27
C PHE A 458 20.05 15.71 7.92
N ILE A 459 19.25 16.18 6.96
CA ILE A 459 19.74 16.63 5.66
C ILE A 459 20.75 17.78 5.84
N VAL A 460 20.44 18.76 6.70
CA VAL A 460 21.34 19.87 7.01
C VAL A 460 22.72 19.35 7.46
N ASP A 461 22.77 18.32 8.28
CA ASP A 461 24.05 17.75 8.76
C ASP A 461 24.71 16.82 7.72
N TYR A 462 23.93 16.14 6.88
CA TYR A 462 24.43 15.11 5.97
C TYR A 462 25.06 15.68 4.70
N VAL A 463 24.46 16.71 4.11
CA VAL A 463 24.90 17.26 2.82
C VAL A 463 26.29 17.90 2.90
N THR A 464 27.06 17.75 1.82
CA THR A 464 28.33 18.46 1.60
C THR A 464 28.12 19.61 0.61
N VAL A 465 29.19 20.34 0.29
CA VAL A 465 29.18 21.39 -0.74
C VAL A 465 30.12 20.99 -1.86
N ASP A 466 29.64 21.03 -3.10
CA ASP A 466 30.43 20.83 -4.31
C ASP A 466 30.05 21.90 -5.34
N ASN A 467 31.05 22.55 -5.94
CA ASN A 467 30.87 23.67 -6.88
C ASN A 467 29.88 24.77 -6.42
N GLY A 468 29.80 25.01 -5.10
CA GLY A 468 28.93 26.03 -4.51
C GLY A 468 27.47 25.58 -4.28
N TYR A 469 27.12 24.35 -4.65
CA TYR A 469 25.82 23.75 -4.40
C TYR A 469 25.87 22.71 -3.29
N LEU A 470 24.74 22.48 -2.63
CA LEU A 470 24.58 21.32 -1.75
C LEU A 470 24.57 20.04 -2.56
N VAL A 471 25.21 19.02 -2.03
CA VAL A 471 25.27 17.70 -2.64
C VAL A 471 25.11 16.65 -1.56
N LEU A 472 24.21 15.69 -1.79
CA LEU A 472 24.04 14.52 -0.94
C LEU A 472 25.07 13.45 -1.34
N SER A 473 25.85 12.92 -0.39
CA SER A 473 26.90 11.94 -0.64
C SER A 473 27.25 11.10 0.60
N PRO A 474 27.32 9.75 0.49
CA PRO A 474 26.85 8.94 -0.65
C PRO A 474 25.34 9.04 -0.84
N THR A 475 24.90 8.81 -2.07
CA THR A 475 23.49 8.66 -2.45
C THR A 475 23.37 7.76 -3.68
N ILE A 476 22.16 7.59 -4.20
CA ILE A 476 21.84 6.91 -5.45
C ILE A 476 20.69 7.65 -6.16
N SER A 477 20.48 7.39 -7.46
CA SER A 477 19.17 7.62 -8.09
C SER A 477 18.43 6.28 -8.07
N PRO A 478 17.42 6.08 -7.20
CA PRO A 478 16.69 4.81 -7.15
C PRO A 478 16.13 4.46 -8.54
N GLU A 479 16.36 3.28 -9.11
CA GLU A 479 17.39 2.30 -8.78
C GLU A 479 18.33 2.08 -9.97
N ASN A 480 18.77 3.19 -10.57
CA ASN A 480 19.50 3.21 -11.82
C ASN A 480 21.03 3.28 -11.61
N GLU A 481 21.77 2.90 -12.65
CA GLU A 481 23.22 2.88 -12.70
C GLU A 481 23.76 3.78 -13.82
N TYR A 482 24.93 4.37 -13.57
CA TYR A 482 25.63 5.24 -14.52
C TYR A 482 27.07 4.77 -14.77
N GLU A 483 27.65 5.30 -15.84
CA GLU A 483 29.03 5.08 -16.25
C GLU A 483 29.78 6.43 -16.29
N LEU A 484 30.90 6.48 -15.57
CA LEU A 484 31.83 7.62 -15.58
C LEU A 484 32.72 7.62 -16.84
N PRO A 485 33.31 8.77 -17.22
CA PRO A 485 34.24 8.85 -18.35
C PRO A 485 35.49 7.97 -18.23
N ASN A 486 35.90 7.63 -17.01
CA ASN A 486 37.02 6.72 -16.74
C ASN A 486 36.64 5.22 -16.91
N GLY A 487 35.37 4.92 -17.19
CA GLY A 487 34.83 3.57 -17.39
C GLY A 487 34.29 2.90 -16.13
N GLU A 488 34.41 3.51 -14.96
CA GLU A 488 33.79 3.03 -13.72
C GLU A 488 32.26 3.10 -13.81
N LYS A 489 31.59 2.14 -13.18
CA LYS A 489 30.13 2.00 -13.21
C LYS A 489 29.58 1.68 -11.84
N GLY A 490 28.36 2.12 -11.58
CA GLY A 490 27.61 1.76 -10.38
C GLY A 490 26.44 2.70 -10.12
N SER A 491 25.78 2.50 -8.99
CA SER A 491 24.63 3.33 -8.58
C SER A 491 25.02 4.38 -7.55
N VAL A 492 25.98 4.07 -6.67
CA VAL A 492 26.44 4.98 -5.61
C VAL A 492 27.08 6.20 -6.24
N CYS A 493 26.55 7.36 -5.91
CA CYS A 493 26.92 8.64 -6.49
C CYS A 493 26.93 9.74 -5.44
N LYS A 494 27.08 10.98 -5.93
CA LYS A 494 26.81 12.20 -5.20
C LYS A 494 25.84 13.06 -6.01
N GLY A 495 24.88 13.70 -5.33
CA GLY A 495 23.98 14.70 -5.93
C GLY A 495 23.11 14.15 -7.05
N ALA A 496 22.36 13.08 -6.80
CA ALA A 496 21.31 12.66 -7.72
C ALA A 496 20.23 13.75 -7.79
N SER A 497 19.65 13.98 -8.96
CA SER A 497 18.68 15.08 -9.15
C SER A 497 17.40 14.89 -8.34
N MET A 498 17.02 13.64 -8.04
CA MET A 498 15.92 13.34 -7.13
C MET A 498 16.17 13.91 -5.72
N ASP A 499 17.42 13.87 -5.25
CA ASP A 499 17.78 14.36 -3.91
C ASP A 499 17.56 15.87 -3.82
N ASP A 500 18.07 16.62 -4.81
CA ASP A 500 17.88 18.07 -4.88
C ASP A 500 16.40 18.46 -4.88
N GLN A 501 15.57 17.68 -5.60
CA GLN A 501 14.14 17.90 -5.67
C GLN A 501 13.45 17.64 -4.31
N ILE A 502 13.70 16.49 -3.67
CA ILE A 502 13.09 16.17 -2.36
C ILE A 502 13.55 17.13 -1.27
N ILE A 503 14.84 17.48 -1.23
CA ILE A 503 15.38 18.42 -0.25
C ILE A 503 14.70 19.78 -0.40
N ARG A 504 14.49 20.24 -1.63
CA ARG A 504 13.81 21.51 -1.91
C ARG A 504 12.38 21.48 -1.41
N GLU A 505 11.59 20.48 -1.80
CA GLU A 505 10.19 20.37 -1.36
C GLU A 505 10.11 20.32 0.18
N LEU A 506 10.93 19.50 0.85
CA LEU A 506 10.87 19.37 2.30
C LEU A 506 11.28 20.67 3.00
N PHE A 507 12.36 21.32 2.57
CA PHE A 507 12.81 22.57 3.18
C PHE A 507 11.76 23.67 3.02
N GLU A 508 11.13 23.78 1.86
CA GLU A 508 10.04 24.73 1.62
C GLU A 508 8.84 24.41 2.52
N CYS A 509 8.40 23.16 2.61
CA CYS A 509 7.32 22.74 3.50
C CYS A 509 7.61 23.05 4.98
N VAL A 510 8.84 22.82 5.45
CA VAL A 510 9.23 23.13 6.85
C VAL A 510 9.24 24.63 7.11
N LEU A 511 9.71 25.44 6.15
CA LEU A 511 9.73 26.89 6.28
C LEU A 511 8.30 27.47 6.29
N GLU A 512 7.41 26.98 5.42
CA GLU A 512 6.01 27.39 5.39
C GLU A 512 5.26 26.95 6.67
N ALA A 513 5.46 25.71 7.12
CA ALA A 513 4.90 25.22 8.37
C ALA A 513 5.38 26.05 9.58
N GLU A 514 6.64 26.50 9.59
CA GLU A 514 7.14 27.39 10.65
C GLU A 514 6.48 28.78 10.61
N GLU A 515 6.19 29.33 9.43
CA GLU A 515 5.47 30.61 9.32
C GLU A 515 4.05 30.53 9.92
N ILE A 516 3.41 29.37 9.76
CA ILE A 516 2.09 29.06 10.32
C ILE A 516 2.19 28.83 11.84
N LEU A 517 3.04 27.89 12.27
CA LEU A 517 3.09 27.39 13.64
C LEU A 517 3.87 28.29 14.60
N LYS A 518 4.82 29.07 14.08
CA LYS A 518 5.70 30.00 14.80
C LYS A 518 6.40 29.34 15.99
N THR A 519 7.04 28.20 15.76
CA THR A 519 7.65 27.40 16.83
C THR A 519 8.89 28.06 17.42
N GLY A 520 9.60 28.88 16.64
CA GLY A 520 10.85 29.53 17.03
C GLY A 520 12.05 28.59 17.07
N ALA A 521 11.99 27.46 16.37
CA ALA A 521 13.10 26.51 16.30
C ALA A 521 14.36 27.15 15.68
N PRO A 522 15.53 27.11 16.35
CA PRO A 522 16.74 27.78 15.87
C PRO A 522 17.28 27.20 14.55
N GLU A 523 17.04 25.91 14.28
CA GLU A 523 17.50 25.19 13.09
C GLU A 523 16.85 25.71 11.79
N ILE A 524 15.73 26.43 11.89
CA ILE A 524 15.05 27.07 10.75
C ILE A 524 16.00 28.03 10.01
N ALA A 525 16.90 28.71 10.72
CA ALA A 525 17.89 29.57 10.10
C ALA A 525 18.91 28.76 9.26
N GLU A 526 19.35 27.60 9.75
CA GLU A 526 20.26 26.71 9.01
C GLU A 526 19.57 26.16 7.74
N ILE A 527 18.31 25.72 7.87
CA ILE A 527 17.49 25.22 6.76
C ILE A 527 17.32 26.30 5.70
N LYS A 528 16.98 27.53 6.11
CA LYS A 528 16.79 28.68 5.21
C LYS A 528 18.07 29.03 4.44
N GLU A 529 19.24 28.98 5.07
CA GLU A 529 20.50 29.25 4.38
C GLU A 529 20.87 28.12 3.42
N LYS A 530 20.66 26.86 3.82
CA LYS A 530 20.90 25.70 2.96
C LYS A 530 19.95 25.62 1.76
N ASN A 531 18.69 25.99 1.92
CA ASN A 531 17.71 26.00 0.81
C ASN A 531 18.19 26.83 -0.40
N LYS A 532 18.92 27.93 -0.16
CA LYS A 532 19.47 28.79 -1.23
C LYS A 532 20.57 28.14 -2.05
N LEU A 533 21.17 27.05 -1.55
CA LEU A 533 22.31 26.36 -2.14
C LEU A 533 21.91 25.06 -2.85
N ILE A 534 20.62 24.70 -2.89
CA ILE A 534 20.15 23.53 -3.62
C ILE A 534 20.26 23.80 -5.12
N LYS A 535 20.85 22.85 -5.86
CA LYS A 535 21.04 22.97 -7.30
C LYS A 535 19.69 23.14 -8.03
N PRO A 536 19.57 24.07 -8.99
CA PRO A 536 18.39 24.14 -9.86
C PRO A 536 18.27 22.89 -10.74
N VAL A 537 17.06 22.65 -11.25
CA VAL A 537 16.82 21.60 -12.27
C VAL A 537 17.79 21.81 -13.42
N SER A 538 18.49 20.74 -13.80
CA SER A 538 19.57 20.80 -14.79
C SER A 538 19.23 19.93 -15.99
N VAL A 539 19.58 20.43 -17.18
CA VAL A 539 19.28 19.82 -18.47
C VAL A 539 20.58 19.34 -19.14
N SER A 540 20.60 18.09 -19.60
CA SER A 540 21.73 17.47 -20.32
C SER A 540 21.95 18.09 -21.70
N ASN A 541 23.05 17.74 -22.35
CA ASN A 541 23.35 18.24 -23.71
C ASN A 541 22.35 17.75 -24.77
N ASP A 542 21.70 16.61 -24.54
CA ASP A 542 20.63 16.09 -25.41
C ASP A 542 19.23 16.63 -25.07
N GLY A 543 19.15 17.52 -24.08
CA GLY A 543 17.93 18.25 -23.71
C GLY A 543 17.01 17.48 -22.78
N ARG A 544 17.48 16.44 -22.09
CA ARG A 544 16.74 15.70 -21.06
C ARG A 544 17.00 16.29 -19.68
N ILE A 545 16.12 16.06 -18.72
CA ILE A 545 16.44 16.33 -17.31
C ILE A 545 17.57 15.39 -16.88
N MET A 546 18.64 15.92 -16.30
CA MET A 546 19.77 15.11 -15.83
C MET A 546 19.36 14.24 -14.65
N GLU A 547 19.79 12.97 -14.65
CA GLU A 547 19.52 12.06 -13.54
C GLU A 547 20.52 12.20 -12.38
N TRP A 548 21.78 12.50 -12.70
CA TRP A 548 22.87 12.68 -11.74
C TRP A 548 23.46 14.10 -11.78
N HIS A 549 24.42 14.34 -10.90
CA HIS A 549 25.07 15.65 -10.74
C HIS A 549 25.70 16.17 -12.03
N GLU A 550 26.21 15.29 -12.87
CA GLU A 550 26.75 15.57 -14.20
C GLU A 550 26.00 14.75 -15.25
N ASP A 551 26.21 15.09 -16.53
CA ASP A 551 25.63 14.40 -17.70
C ASP A 551 26.33 13.04 -17.93
N TYR A 552 26.21 12.14 -16.95
CA TYR A 552 26.77 10.80 -17.01
C TYR A 552 25.97 9.89 -17.94
N LYS A 553 26.67 8.91 -18.51
CA LYS A 553 26.05 7.92 -19.38
C LYS A 553 25.24 6.93 -18.53
N GLU A 554 23.95 6.83 -18.82
CA GLU A 554 23.08 5.79 -18.25
C GLU A 554 23.48 4.40 -18.75
N THR A 555 23.45 3.42 -17.84
CA THR A 555 23.68 2.01 -18.20
C THR A 555 22.38 1.25 -18.47
N ASP A 556 21.27 1.67 -17.86
CA ASP A 556 19.91 1.18 -18.13
C ASP A 556 18.99 2.37 -18.54
N PRO A 557 19.01 2.79 -19.82
CA PRO A 557 18.16 3.89 -20.27
C PRO A 557 16.66 3.54 -20.24
N GLY A 558 16.29 2.26 -20.21
CA GLY A 558 14.92 1.75 -20.12
C GLY A 558 14.43 1.53 -18.69
N HIS A 559 15.16 2.04 -17.70
CA HIS A 559 14.91 1.76 -16.29
C HIS A 559 13.48 2.10 -15.86
N ARG A 560 12.94 1.29 -14.93
CA ARG A 560 11.55 1.41 -14.44
C ARG A 560 11.34 2.64 -13.54
N HIS A 561 12.35 3.09 -12.81
CA HIS A 561 12.28 4.35 -12.08
C HIS A 561 12.53 5.56 -13.00
N ILE A 562 11.87 6.65 -12.65
CA ILE A 562 12.02 7.96 -13.31
C ILE A 562 12.24 9.02 -12.22
N SER A 563 13.10 8.66 -11.26
CA SER A 563 13.33 9.37 -9.99
C SER A 563 13.71 10.83 -10.14
N HIS A 564 14.44 11.18 -11.19
CA HIS A 564 14.81 12.57 -11.51
C HIS A 564 13.66 13.40 -12.09
N LEU A 565 12.45 12.84 -12.24
CA LEU A 565 11.20 13.55 -12.47
C LEU A 565 10.29 13.58 -11.23
N PHE A 566 10.80 13.24 -10.04
CA PHE A 566 10.06 13.38 -8.79
C PHE A 566 9.49 14.80 -8.62
N GLY A 567 10.27 15.83 -8.93
CA GLY A 567 9.87 17.23 -8.86
C GLY A 567 8.75 17.62 -9.83
N LEU A 568 8.44 16.79 -10.84
CA LEU A 568 7.27 16.96 -11.69
C LEU A 568 6.03 16.33 -11.04
N PHE A 569 6.19 15.12 -10.50
CA PHE A 569 5.19 14.48 -9.65
C PHE A 569 5.84 13.35 -8.82
N PRO A 570 5.55 13.22 -7.51
CA PRO A 570 4.58 13.99 -6.72
C PRO A 570 5.11 15.32 -6.18
N GLY A 571 6.35 15.72 -6.48
CA GLY A 571 6.86 17.06 -6.21
C GLY A 571 6.22 18.13 -7.10
N THR A 572 6.71 19.37 -6.99
CA THR A 572 6.23 20.54 -7.74
C THR A 572 7.34 21.43 -8.31
N SER A 573 8.59 21.13 -8.01
CA SER A 573 9.78 21.90 -8.41
C SER A 573 10.15 21.85 -9.90
N ILE A 574 9.62 20.90 -10.69
CA ILE A 574 9.73 20.90 -12.16
C ILE A 574 8.48 21.53 -12.74
N THR A 575 8.61 22.78 -13.21
CA THR A 575 7.51 23.59 -13.74
C THR A 575 7.49 23.59 -15.28
N GLU A 576 6.52 24.31 -15.87
CA GLU A 576 6.30 24.41 -17.33
C GLU A 576 7.58 24.70 -18.13
N GLU A 577 8.54 25.45 -17.57
CA GLU A 577 9.81 25.78 -18.23
C GLU A 577 10.66 24.53 -18.57
N TYR A 578 10.44 23.41 -17.87
CA TYR A 578 11.16 22.16 -18.04
C TYR A 578 10.34 21.06 -18.72
N TYR A 579 9.07 21.29 -19.09
CA TYR A 579 8.20 20.24 -19.64
C TYR A 579 8.75 19.62 -20.92
N ASP A 580 9.32 20.42 -21.84
CA ASP A 580 9.97 19.88 -23.04
C ASP A 580 11.12 18.92 -22.70
N SER A 581 11.87 19.20 -21.63
CA SER A 581 12.98 18.37 -21.18
C SER A 581 12.49 17.10 -20.47
N ALA A 582 11.44 17.21 -19.65
CA ALA A 582 10.77 16.07 -19.03
C ALA A 582 10.15 15.13 -20.07
N LEU A 583 9.57 15.68 -21.14
CA LEU A 583 9.03 14.89 -22.25
C LEU A 583 10.13 14.13 -23.00
N LYS A 584 11.27 14.76 -23.25
CA LYS A 584 12.43 14.07 -23.84
C LYS A 584 12.95 12.96 -22.93
N THR A 585 12.99 13.20 -21.62
CA THR A 585 13.33 12.18 -20.61
C THR A 585 12.39 10.98 -20.70
N LEU A 586 11.06 11.22 -20.65
CA LEU A 586 10.05 10.17 -20.73
C LEU A 586 10.11 9.41 -22.06
N ALA A 587 10.21 10.12 -23.18
CA ALA A 587 10.33 9.52 -24.50
C ALA A 587 11.53 8.56 -24.55
N LYS A 588 12.70 8.99 -24.06
CA LYS A 588 13.90 8.15 -24.03
C LYS A 588 13.75 6.90 -23.16
N ARG A 589 13.14 7.04 -21.98
CA ARG A 589 12.82 5.91 -21.08
C ARG A 589 11.89 4.90 -21.77
N LEU A 590 10.81 5.38 -22.38
CA LEU A 590 9.80 4.56 -23.03
C LEU A 590 10.33 3.86 -24.29
N GLU A 591 11.07 4.56 -25.15
CA GLU A 591 11.74 3.99 -26.32
C GLU A 591 12.72 2.87 -25.95
N SER A 592 13.26 2.92 -24.73
CA SER A 592 14.24 1.96 -24.21
C SER A 592 13.61 0.83 -23.38
N GLY A 593 12.28 0.78 -23.21
CA GLY A 593 11.57 -0.32 -22.55
C GLY A 593 11.04 -0.06 -21.13
N SER A 594 11.01 1.19 -20.67
CA SER A 594 10.44 1.56 -19.36
C SER A 594 8.92 1.38 -19.28
N GLY A 595 8.35 1.49 -18.08
CA GLY A 595 6.92 1.30 -17.81
C GLY A 595 6.47 -0.17 -17.85
N HIS A 596 7.38 -1.13 -17.81
CA HIS A 596 7.03 -2.55 -17.88
C HIS A 596 6.43 -3.10 -16.58
N THR A 597 6.63 -2.44 -15.43
CA THR A 597 5.96 -2.76 -14.16
C THR A 597 4.72 -1.88 -13.96
N GLY A 598 3.75 -2.38 -13.19
CA GLY A 598 2.50 -1.68 -12.87
C GLY A 598 2.71 -0.28 -12.28
N TRP A 599 3.40 -0.18 -11.14
CA TRP A 599 3.72 1.12 -10.50
C TRP A 599 4.51 2.08 -11.41
N SER A 600 5.44 1.58 -12.22
CA SER A 600 6.25 2.42 -13.12
C SER A 600 5.35 3.08 -14.16
N ARG A 601 4.46 2.28 -14.77
CA ARG A 601 3.47 2.79 -15.71
C ARG A 601 2.47 3.72 -15.03
N ALA A 602 2.06 3.42 -13.81
CA ALA A 602 1.19 4.28 -13.01
C ALA A 602 1.82 5.66 -12.76
N TRP A 603 3.12 5.72 -12.45
CA TRP A 603 3.84 6.98 -12.31
C TRP A 603 3.88 7.76 -13.63
N ILE A 604 4.14 7.09 -14.75
CA ILE A 604 4.13 7.71 -16.09
C ILE A 604 2.77 8.34 -16.43
N ILE A 605 1.65 7.69 -16.06
CA ILE A 605 0.31 8.27 -16.23
C ILE A 605 0.21 9.61 -15.51
N ASN A 606 0.65 9.66 -14.25
CA ASN A 606 0.62 10.89 -13.45
C ASN A 606 1.53 11.97 -14.06
N LEU A 607 2.73 11.63 -14.52
CA LEU A 607 3.66 12.57 -15.14
C LEU A 607 3.07 13.22 -16.42
N TYR A 608 2.43 12.44 -17.29
CA TYR A 608 1.72 13.00 -18.45
C TYR A 608 0.50 13.83 -18.05
N ALA A 609 -0.26 13.38 -17.05
CA ALA A 609 -1.45 14.09 -16.58
C ALA A 609 -1.11 15.47 -16.02
N VAL A 610 -0.07 15.60 -15.18
CA VAL A 610 0.32 16.90 -14.61
C VAL A 610 0.89 17.87 -15.64
N MET A 611 1.43 17.37 -16.76
CA MET A 611 1.87 18.20 -17.88
C MET A 611 0.73 18.61 -18.84
N GLY A 612 -0.52 18.21 -18.58
CA GLY A 612 -1.65 18.53 -19.47
C GLY A 612 -1.82 17.61 -20.68
N ILE A 613 -1.13 16.46 -20.73
CA ILE A 613 -1.04 15.61 -21.93
C ILE A 613 -1.95 14.38 -21.78
N GLY A 614 -3.25 14.63 -21.84
CA GLY A 614 -4.30 13.64 -21.55
C GLY A 614 -4.27 12.39 -22.43
N ASP A 615 -4.06 12.55 -23.74
CA ASP A 615 -4.06 11.42 -24.67
C ASP A 615 -2.93 10.41 -24.40
N GLU A 616 -1.74 10.86 -24.00
CA GLU A 616 -0.64 9.95 -23.61
C GLU A 616 -0.90 9.34 -22.24
N ALA A 617 -1.39 10.11 -21.26
CA ALA A 617 -1.78 9.58 -19.96
C ALA A 617 -2.83 8.45 -20.11
N TYR A 618 -3.84 8.66 -20.95
CA TYR A 618 -4.87 7.68 -21.28
C TYR A 618 -4.31 6.43 -21.97
N LYS A 619 -3.41 6.60 -22.95
CA LYS A 619 -2.72 5.48 -23.59
C LYS A 619 -1.96 4.62 -22.58
N HIS A 620 -1.23 5.24 -21.65
CA HIS A 620 -0.50 4.51 -20.61
C HIS A 620 -1.44 3.86 -19.59
N LEU A 621 -2.57 4.49 -19.27
CA LEU A 621 -3.64 3.92 -18.45
C LEU A 621 -4.18 2.63 -19.08
N ARG A 622 -4.51 2.65 -20.38
CA ARG A 622 -4.97 1.46 -21.11
C ARG A 622 -3.91 0.36 -21.12
N LEU A 623 -2.64 0.71 -21.37
CA LEU A 623 -1.55 -0.26 -21.35
C LEU A 623 -1.33 -0.90 -19.97
N LEU A 624 -1.56 -0.17 -18.86
CA LEU A 624 -1.49 -0.75 -17.52
C LEU A 624 -2.64 -1.76 -17.33
N MET A 625 -3.87 -1.35 -17.64
CA MET A 625 -5.04 -2.21 -17.52
C MET A 625 -4.93 -3.49 -18.36
N GLU A 626 -4.30 -3.42 -19.53
CA GLU A 626 -4.12 -4.55 -20.44
C GLU A 626 -3.01 -5.52 -20.00
N ASN A 627 -1.91 -5.00 -19.44
CA ASN A 627 -0.67 -5.79 -19.28
C ASN A 627 -0.25 -6.02 -17.83
N SER A 628 -0.81 -5.29 -16.87
CA SER A 628 -0.34 -5.25 -15.49
C SER A 628 -1.44 -5.57 -14.47
N LEU A 629 -2.56 -6.18 -14.88
CA LEU A 629 -3.61 -6.60 -13.95
C LEU A 629 -3.74 -8.13 -13.87
N LEU A 630 -3.93 -8.64 -12.66
CA LEU A 630 -4.35 -10.01 -12.37
C LEU A 630 -5.87 -10.19 -12.63
N PRO A 631 -6.39 -11.42 -12.70
CA PRO A 631 -7.82 -11.65 -12.94
C PRO A 631 -8.75 -10.93 -11.95
N ASN A 632 -8.34 -10.80 -10.69
CA ASN A 632 -9.07 -10.06 -9.65
C ASN A 632 -8.83 -8.54 -9.67
N LEU A 633 -8.17 -8.01 -10.70
CA LEU A 633 -7.83 -6.60 -10.93
C LEU A 633 -6.75 -6.02 -9.99
N PHE A 634 -6.08 -6.85 -9.19
CA PHE A 634 -4.84 -6.42 -8.54
C PHE A 634 -3.77 -6.05 -9.58
N ASP A 635 -3.02 -5.00 -9.30
CA ASP A 635 -1.84 -4.64 -10.08
C ASP A 635 -0.75 -5.72 -9.95
N ASN A 636 0.07 -5.84 -10.98
CA ASN A 636 1.03 -6.91 -11.11
C ASN A 636 2.37 -6.33 -11.54
N HIS A 637 3.36 -6.41 -10.65
CA HIS A 637 4.71 -5.96 -10.93
C HIS A 637 5.37 -6.74 -12.09
N PRO A 638 5.32 -8.09 -12.19
CA PRO A 638 4.91 -9.15 -11.23
C PRO A 638 5.91 -9.45 -10.11
N PRO A 639 5.48 -10.06 -8.98
CA PRO A 639 4.11 -10.51 -8.67
C PRO A 639 3.19 -9.36 -8.21
N PHE A 640 2.04 -9.66 -7.59
CA PHE A 640 1.12 -8.66 -7.03
C PHE A 640 1.85 -7.62 -6.17
N GLN A 641 1.66 -6.35 -6.54
CA GLN A 641 2.00 -5.15 -5.77
C GLN A 641 0.81 -4.19 -5.88
N ILE A 642 0.41 -3.54 -4.79
CA ILE A 642 -0.83 -2.75 -4.76
C ILE A 642 -0.65 -1.30 -5.23
N ASP A 643 0.59 -0.81 -5.20
CA ASP A 643 0.97 0.56 -5.57
C ASP A 643 0.43 0.98 -6.94
N GLY A 644 0.56 0.13 -7.97
CA GLY A 644 0.03 0.42 -9.30
C GLY A 644 -1.49 0.61 -9.35
N ASN A 645 -2.27 -0.04 -8.48
CA ASN A 645 -3.70 0.23 -8.36
C ASN A 645 -3.95 1.68 -7.89
N PHE A 646 -3.23 2.14 -6.88
CA PHE A 646 -3.39 3.49 -6.32
C PHE A 646 -2.81 4.59 -7.22
N GLY A 647 -1.65 4.33 -7.82
CA GLY A 647 -1.04 5.22 -8.80
C GLY A 647 -1.92 5.42 -10.03
N LEU A 648 -2.61 4.36 -10.52
CA LEU A 648 -3.59 4.47 -11.60
C LEU A 648 -4.76 5.37 -11.22
N VAL A 649 -5.31 5.22 -10.00
CA VAL A 649 -6.40 6.09 -9.52
C VAL A 649 -5.92 7.54 -9.43
N SER A 650 -4.74 7.79 -8.86
CA SER A 650 -4.13 9.12 -8.84
C SER A 650 -4.04 9.72 -10.26
N GLY A 651 -3.60 8.93 -11.23
CA GLY A 651 -3.50 9.36 -12.63
C GLY A 651 -4.85 9.73 -13.25
N ILE A 652 -5.90 8.96 -12.97
CA ILE A 652 -7.28 9.29 -13.37
C ILE A 652 -7.71 10.63 -12.78
N VAL A 653 -7.46 10.84 -11.48
CA VAL A 653 -7.79 12.11 -10.82
C VAL A 653 -7.01 13.25 -11.44
N ARG A 654 -5.70 13.12 -11.66
CA ARG A 654 -4.86 14.19 -12.21
C ARG A 654 -5.21 14.58 -13.64
N MET A 655 -5.81 13.68 -14.43
CA MET A 655 -6.34 14.04 -15.77
C MET A 655 -7.55 14.97 -15.70
N ILE A 656 -8.35 14.86 -14.64
CA ILE A 656 -9.63 15.58 -14.48
C ILE A 656 -9.49 16.80 -13.56
N LEU A 657 -8.63 16.73 -12.55
CA LEU A 657 -8.46 17.75 -11.52
C LEU A 657 -6.97 17.92 -11.17
N GLY A 658 -6.44 19.11 -11.46
CA GLY A 658 -5.08 19.51 -11.13
C GLY A 658 -4.87 19.74 -9.62
N ARG A 659 -3.62 19.83 -9.18
CA ARG A 659 -3.30 19.96 -7.74
C ARG A 659 -3.71 21.32 -7.18
N LYS A 660 -3.65 22.38 -8.01
CA LYS A 660 -4.06 23.74 -7.63
C LYS A 660 -5.55 23.99 -7.96
N GLY A 661 -6.31 22.92 -8.21
CA GLY A 661 -7.72 23.00 -8.58
C GLY A 661 -7.96 23.35 -10.05
N GLU A 662 -6.97 23.17 -10.93
CA GLU A 662 -7.17 23.28 -12.38
C GLU A 662 -8.21 22.25 -12.84
N GLU A 663 -9.21 22.70 -13.59
CA GLU A 663 -10.34 21.86 -14.01
C GLU A 663 -10.05 21.27 -15.38
N ILE A 664 -10.25 19.96 -15.53
CA ILE A 664 -10.01 19.17 -16.76
C ILE A 664 -8.65 19.45 -17.44
N PRO A 665 -7.52 19.48 -16.69
CA PRO A 665 -6.23 19.94 -17.21
C PRO A 665 -5.64 19.03 -18.28
N ALA A 666 -5.96 17.72 -18.25
CA ALA A 666 -5.41 16.72 -19.17
C ALA A 666 -6.48 15.70 -19.57
N LEU A 667 -7.65 16.17 -20.00
CA LEU A 667 -8.75 15.30 -20.40
C LEU A 667 -8.43 14.61 -21.76
N PRO A 668 -8.46 13.27 -21.86
CA PRO A 668 -8.25 12.57 -23.13
C PRO A 668 -9.45 12.71 -24.06
N LYS A 669 -9.22 12.60 -25.37
CA LYS A 669 -10.28 12.72 -26.40
C LYS A 669 -11.44 11.72 -26.26
N GLU A 670 -11.22 10.60 -25.58
CA GLU A 670 -12.22 9.57 -25.31
C GLU A 670 -13.24 10.03 -24.26
N TRP A 671 -12.86 10.91 -23.33
CA TRP A 671 -13.70 11.35 -22.22
C TRP A 671 -14.47 12.64 -22.55
N LYS A 672 -15.12 12.70 -23.72
CA LYS A 672 -15.82 13.91 -24.19
C LYS A 672 -16.88 14.46 -23.25
N THR A 673 -17.54 13.56 -22.52
CA THR A 673 -18.58 13.88 -21.54
C THR A 673 -18.31 13.11 -20.26
N GLY A 674 -18.53 13.73 -19.11
CA GLY A 674 -18.39 13.05 -17.84
C GLY A 674 -18.63 13.97 -16.66
N SER A 675 -18.48 13.42 -15.47
CA SER A 675 -18.58 14.18 -14.23
C SER A 675 -17.76 13.57 -13.11
N ILE A 676 -17.27 14.43 -12.23
CA ILE A 676 -16.76 14.06 -10.91
C ILE A 676 -17.63 14.67 -9.82
N ARG A 677 -17.77 13.96 -8.70
CA ARG A 677 -18.48 14.44 -7.51
C ARG A 677 -17.59 14.25 -6.28
N GLY A 678 -17.58 15.23 -5.39
CA GLY A 678 -17.10 15.11 -4.02
C GLY A 678 -15.58 15.10 -3.85
N PHE A 679 -14.83 15.55 -4.86
CA PHE A 679 -13.36 15.55 -4.80
C PHE A 679 -12.88 16.68 -3.90
N LYS A 680 -11.82 16.43 -3.15
CA LYS A 680 -11.25 17.43 -2.25
C LYS A 680 -10.20 18.25 -2.98
N LEU A 681 -10.19 19.56 -2.74
CA LEU A 681 -9.17 20.49 -3.19
C LEU A 681 -8.21 20.83 -2.04
N GLU A 682 -7.01 21.29 -2.39
CA GLU A 682 -6.18 22.05 -1.46
C GLU A 682 -6.99 23.24 -0.92
N GLY A 683 -6.89 23.51 0.39
CA GLY A 683 -7.74 24.45 1.12
C GLY A 683 -9.02 23.84 1.68
N GLY A 684 -9.27 22.53 1.49
CA GLY A 684 -10.34 21.78 2.15
C GLY A 684 -11.73 21.90 1.53
N GLN A 685 -11.84 22.54 0.37
CA GLN A 685 -13.09 22.63 -0.37
C GLN A 685 -13.41 21.33 -1.11
N ILE A 686 -14.69 21.05 -1.29
CA ILE A 686 -15.19 19.92 -2.07
C ILE A 686 -15.70 20.42 -3.43
N ILE A 687 -15.31 19.76 -4.51
CA ILE A 687 -15.68 20.12 -5.88
C ILE A 687 -16.47 19.01 -6.59
N ASP A 688 -17.54 19.44 -7.25
CA ASP A 688 -18.27 18.67 -8.26
C ASP A 688 -18.10 19.35 -9.62
N LEU A 689 -17.79 18.57 -10.65
CA LEU A 689 -17.66 19.04 -12.03
C LEU A 689 -18.48 18.15 -12.96
N ALA A 690 -19.07 18.76 -13.99
CA ALA A 690 -19.48 18.03 -15.19
C ALA A 690 -18.97 18.76 -16.43
N TRP A 691 -18.62 17.99 -17.46
CA TRP A 691 -18.11 18.52 -18.71
C TRP A 691 -18.79 17.88 -19.91
N GLU A 692 -18.87 18.65 -21.00
CA GLU A 692 -19.33 18.23 -22.32
C GLU A 692 -18.44 18.87 -23.39
N ASP A 693 -18.03 18.09 -24.38
CA ASP A 693 -17.14 18.51 -25.47
C ASP A 693 -15.89 19.27 -24.96
N ASN A 694 -15.24 18.72 -23.93
CA ASN A 694 -14.06 19.25 -23.26
C ASN A 694 -14.27 20.65 -22.64
N LYS A 695 -15.50 20.99 -22.25
CA LYS A 695 -15.83 22.22 -21.55
C LYS A 695 -16.60 21.92 -20.28
N VAL A 696 -16.21 22.56 -19.19
CA VAL A 696 -16.96 22.50 -17.92
C VAL A 696 -18.34 23.13 -18.14
N VAL A 697 -19.40 22.35 -17.92
CA VAL A 697 -20.81 22.77 -18.01
C VAL A 697 -21.47 22.90 -16.64
N MET A 698 -20.90 22.26 -15.61
CA MET A 698 -21.31 22.40 -14.23
C MET A 698 -20.07 22.44 -13.34
N ARG A 699 -20.09 23.37 -12.38
CA ARG A 699 -19.04 23.56 -11.39
C ARG A 699 -19.66 23.97 -10.07
N ASN A 700 -19.63 23.09 -9.07
CA ASN A 700 -20.06 23.41 -7.72
C ASN A 700 -18.89 23.23 -6.76
N VAL A 701 -18.65 24.23 -5.92
CA VAL A 701 -17.64 24.16 -4.85
C VAL A 701 -18.33 24.42 -3.53
N HIS A 702 -18.08 23.54 -2.56
CA HIS A 702 -18.69 23.56 -1.24
C HIS A 702 -17.61 23.59 -0.17
N ASN A 703 -17.82 24.34 0.89
CA ASN A 703 -17.03 24.21 2.11
C ASN A 703 -17.58 23.01 2.89
N LYS A 704 -16.68 22.17 3.41
CA LYS A 704 -17.04 21.03 4.25
C LYS A 704 -17.42 21.46 5.66
#